data_AF-A0A674I155-F1
#
_entry.id   AF-A0A674I155-F1
#
_cell.length_a   1.000
_cell.length_b   1.000
_cell.length_c   1.000
_cell.angle_alpha   90.00
_cell.angle_beta   90.00
_cell.angle_gamma   90.00
#
_symmetry.space_group_name_H-M   'P 1'
#
loop_
_entity.id
_entity.type
_entity.pdbx_description
1 polymer ?
#
loop_
_entity_poly.entity_id
_entity_poly.type
_entity_poly.pdbx_seq_one_letter_code
_entity_poly.pdbx_strand_id
1 'polypeptide(L)'
;MFSSEKPYENQHFSALKKDCQRQKVLFEDPLFPATDDSLFYKSRIQGIQWKRPNEICDDPYLFVDGISSHDLHQGQVGNCWFVAACSSLASRESLWQKVIPDWKEQEWNAEKPENYAGIFHFQFWRFGDWVDVVIDDRLPTLHNQLIYCHSNSKNEFWCALVEKAYAKLSGCYEALDGGNTADALVDFTGGVSEPIDLIEGNYINDEAKRNLLFERVLKVHNRGGLISCSIKATTAADMEARLDCGLVKGHAYAVTDVRKVRLGHGLLAFFKSEKLDMIRMRNPWGEREWNGPWSDTSEEWQKVSKSEREKLGMTVEDDGEFWMTFEDFCKYFTDIIKCRLINTSYLSIHKTWEEAVMRGAWTRHDEPLKNRCGGCINHKATFLQNPQYVFDVKKAEDEVLFSIQQKPKRTSRKEGKGENLAIGFEIQKVELNRNYRMHTLQQQVATSIYINSRSIFLRTDLKEGRYVIIPTTFDPGHLGEFLLRVFTDVPADCRELTLDEPARTCWSGMCGYPQVVSQVHVLAAAGLKNQDSQGGADPYVIIKCEGNKIRSPVQKNTQAPEFDVKGLFYRKKAGQPIIVQVWNHNIISDEFLGQVALTGDPDDRLSQQTLQLQDKGNKKSNGISGSIAVRLLSSSKLTNV
;
A
#
# COMPACT_ATOMS: atom_id res chain seq x y z
N MET A 1 -17.58 -8.04 4.58
CA MET A 1 -17.22 -9.48 4.55
C MET A 1 -16.53 -9.79 5.86
N PHE A 2 -17.14 -10.58 6.74
CA PHE A 2 -16.46 -11.10 7.93
C PHE A 2 -15.42 -12.09 7.44
N SER A 3 -14.16 -11.66 7.34
CA SER A 3 -13.04 -12.54 7.07
C SER A 3 -12.87 -13.40 8.32
N SER A 4 -13.25 -14.68 8.28
CA SER A 4 -12.90 -15.65 9.32
C SER A 4 -11.39 -15.65 9.50
N GLU A 5 -10.92 -15.36 10.71
CA GLU A 5 -9.51 -15.30 11.02
C GLU A 5 -8.87 -16.69 10.87
N LYS A 6 -7.65 -16.73 10.31
CA LYS A 6 -6.93 -17.98 10.11
C LYS A 6 -6.16 -18.33 11.38
N PRO A 7 -6.39 -19.49 12.00
CA PRO A 7 -5.61 -19.91 13.16
C PRO A 7 -4.15 -20.14 12.76
N TYR A 8 -3.21 -19.53 13.48
CA TYR A 8 -1.78 -19.76 13.29
C TYR A 8 -1.45 -21.21 13.66
N GLU A 9 -0.90 -21.96 12.71
CA GLU A 9 -0.54 -23.38 12.88
C GLU A 9 -1.68 -24.24 13.47
N ASN A 10 -2.92 -23.92 13.07
CA ASN A 10 -4.15 -24.58 13.51
C ASN A 10 -4.42 -24.57 15.03
N GLN A 11 -3.80 -23.66 15.79
CA GLN A 11 -4.14 -23.44 17.19
C GLN A 11 -5.42 -22.62 17.32
N HIS A 12 -6.42 -23.14 18.02
CA HIS A 12 -7.69 -22.47 18.26
C HIS A 12 -7.82 -22.05 19.73
N PHE A 13 -7.80 -20.74 20.01
CA PHE A 13 -7.80 -20.19 21.37
C PHE A 13 -8.88 -20.79 22.27
N SER A 14 -10.16 -20.70 21.87
CA SER A 14 -11.28 -21.13 22.72
C SER A 14 -11.27 -22.64 23.01
N ALA A 15 -10.78 -23.47 22.08
CA ALA A 15 -10.67 -24.91 22.27
C ALA A 15 -9.55 -25.25 23.25
N LEU A 16 -8.35 -24.67 23.03
CA LEU A 16 -7.19 -24.86 23.89
C LEU A 16 -7.45 -24.36 25.31
N LYS A 17 -8.10 -23.19 25.47
CA LYS A 17 -8.49 -22.65 26.78
C LYS A 17 -9.44 -23.59 27.52
N LYS A 18 -10.51 -24.06 26.86
CA LYS A 18 -11.47 -25.02 27.44
C LYS A 18 -10.81 -26.33 27.85
N ASP A 19 -9.89 -26.83 27.04
CA ASP A 19 -9.15 -28.06 27.34
C ASP A 19 -8.24 -27.89 28.56
N CYS A 20 -7.52 -26.77 28.67
CA CYS A 20 -6.68 -26.43 29.83
C CYS A 20 -7.53 -26.28 31.10
N GLN A 21 -8.66 -25.57 31.03
CA GLN A 21 -9.61 -25.42 32.14
C GLN A 21 -10.18 -26.78 32.59
N ARG A 22 -10.57 -27.65 31.64
CA ARG A 22 -11.08 -29.01 31.95
C ARG A 22 -10.03 -29.86 32.66
N GLN A 23 -8.77 -29.76 32.23
CA GLN A 23 -7.66 -30.51 32.81
C GLN A 23 -7.08 -29.87 34.07
N LYS A 24 -7.46 -28.62 34.38
CA LYS A 24 -6.90 -27.81 35.47
C LYS A 24 -5.38 -27.63 35.36
N VAL A 25 -4.91 -27.41 34.14
CA VAL A 25 -3.51 -27.11 33.83
C VAL A 25 -3.41 -25.75 33.15
N LEU A 26 -2.25 -25.10 33.29
CA LEU A 26 -1.96 -23.88 32.53
C LEU A 26 -1.44 -24.26 31.15
N PHE A 27 -1.81 -23.47 30.14
CA PHE A 27 -1.36 -23.67 28.78
C PHE A 27 0.16 -23.51 28.70
N GLU A 28 0.78 -24.43 27.98
CA GLU A 28 2.18 -24.36 27.59
C GLU A 28 2.22 -24.44 26.07
N ASP A 29 2.73 -23.40 25.43
CA ASP A 29 2.71 -23.30 23.97
C ASP A 29 3.74 -24.24 23.33
N PRO A 30 3.32 -25.30 22.63
CA PRO A 30 4.26 -26.23 22.01
C PRO A 30 4.98 -25.63 20.80
N LEU A 31 4.44 -24.55 20.22
CA LEU A 31 4.98 -23.92 19.01
C LEU A 31 5.90 -22.74 19.31
N PHE A 32 5.95 -22.29 20.57
CA PHE A 32 6.84 -21.24 21.03
C PHE A 32 7.28 -21.54 22.47
N PRO A 33 8.09 -22.60 22.66
CA PRO A 33 8.42 -23.12 23.99
C PRO A 33 9.24 -22.11 24.79
N ALA A 34 9.08 -22.14 26.11
CA ALA A 34 9.82 -21.32 27.07
C ALA A 34 11.30 -21.76 27.19
N THR A 35 12.06 -21.59 26.10
CA THR A 35 13.46 -22.02 25.94
C THR A 35 14.26 -20.97 25.19
N ASP A 36 15.59 -21.09 25.20
CA ASP A 36 16.50 -20.20 24.45
C ASP A 36 16.17 -20.12 22.95
N ASP A 37 15.63 -21.18 22.36
CA ASP A 37 15.31 -21.21 20.92
C ASP A 37 14.21 -20.21 20.54
N SER A 38 13.35 -19.82 21.49
CA SER A 38 12.33 -18.79 21.32
C SER A 38 12.89 -17.38 21.55
N LEU A 39 14.06 -17.26 22.16
CA LEU A 39 14.74 -15.99 22.40
C LEU A 39 15.72 -15.65 21.28
N PHE A 40 16.58 -16.61 20.93
CA PHE A 40 17.80 -16.37 20.17
C PHE A 40 17.97 -17.35 19.00
N TYR A 41 18.79 -16.95 18.05
CA TYR A 41 19.33 -17.79 16.98
C TYR A 41 20.81 -17.55 16.69
N LYS A 42 21.42 -16.48 17.21
CA LYS A 42 22.88 -16.27 17.16
C LYS A 42 23.52 -16.31 18.54
N SER A 43 23.19 -15.34 19.39
CA SER A 43 23.92 -15.06 20.63
C SER A 43 23.02 -15.28 21.85
N ARG A 44 23.46 -16.14 22.78
CA ARG A 44 22.70 -16.46 23.99
C ARG A 44 23.09 -15.54 25.14
N ILE A 45 22.09 -15.12 25.90
CA ILE A 45 22.25 -14.43 27.18
C ILE A 45 21.97 -15.44 28.30
N GLN A 46 22.87 -15.56 29.28
CA GLN A 46 22.68 -16.45 30.42
C GLN A 46 21.81 -15.82 31.51
N GLY A 47 21.16 -16.66 32.31
CA GLY A 47 20.41 -16.23 33.50
C GLY A 47 18.95 -15.81 33.24
N ILE A 48 18.48 -15.93 31.99
CA ILE A 48 17.08 -15.64 31.66
C ILE A 48 16.18 -16.76 32.22
N GLN A 49 15.09 -16.35 32.87
CA GLN A 49 14.06 -17.23 33.40
C GLN A 49 12.72 -16.86 32.78
N TRP A 50 11.99 -17.87 32.31
CA TRP A 50 10.61 -17.69 31.85
C TRP A 50 9.66 -17.75 33.04
N LYS A 51 8.91 -16.67 33.27
CA LYS A 51 7.97 -16.53 34.39
C LYS A 51 6.63 -16.03 33.92
N ARG A 52 5.53 -16.51 34.51
CA ARG A 52 4.20 -15.98 34.29
C ARG A 52 4.00 -14.69 35.09
N PRO A 53 3.05 -13.81 34.71
CA PRO A 53 2.75 -12.58 35.44
C PRO A 53 2.51 -12.78 36.95
N ASN A 54 1.78 -13.83 37.33
CA ASN A 54 1.55 -14.22 38.74
C ASN A 54 2.83 -14.59 39.52
N GLU A 55 3.95 -14.87 38.85
CA GLU A 55 5.25 -15.14 39.46
C GLU A 55 6.13 -13.87 39.53
N ILE A 56 5.70 -12.78 38.87
CA ILE A 56 6.41 -11.50 38.77
C ILE A 56 5.78 -10.46 39.71
N CYS A 57 4.44 -10.41 39.79
CA CYS A 57 3.68 -9.52 40.66
C CYS A 57 2.43 -10.19 41.25
N ASP A 58 1.88 -9.63 42.33
CA ASP A 58 0.76 -10.21 43.07
C ASP A 58 -0.62 -10.03 42.41
N ASP A 59 -0.80 -8.99 41.59
CA ASP A 59 -2.11 -8.62 41.03
C ASP A 59 -2.01 -8.25 39.54
N PRO A 60 -1.70 -9.21 38.65
CA PRO A 60 -1.48 -8.95 37.23
C PRO A 60 -2.79 -8.64 36.49
N TYR A 61 -2.71 -7.69 35.58
CA TYR A 61 -3.76 -7.32 34.64
C TYR A 61 -3.24 -7.30 33.21
N LEU A 62 -4.15 -7.53 32.28
CA LEU A 62 -3.91 -7.26 30.88
C LEU A 62 -3.88 -5.74 30.69
N PHE A 63 -4.86 -5.03 31.25
CA PHE A 63 -4.93 -3.56 31.25
C PHE A 63 -5.22 -3.00 32.64
N VAL A 64 -4.53 -1.94 33.04
CA VAL A 64 -4.80 -1.26 34.33
C VAL A 64 -5.78 -0.10 34.13
N ASP A 65 -5.47 0.83 33.23
CA ASP A 65 -6.28 2.04 32.95
C ASP A 65 -6.69 2.13 31.46
N GLY A 66 -6.92 0.96 30.84
CA GLY A 66 -7.10 0.82 29.40
C GLY A 66 -5.77 0.67 28.67
N ILE A 67 -5.74 0.98 27.37
CA ILE A 67 -4.50 0.96 26.59
C ILE A 67 -4.01 2.39 26.38
N SER A 68 -2.75 2.63 26.73
CA SER A 68 -2.06 3.89 26.50
C SER A 68 -0.75 3.65 25.75
N SER A 69 -0.33 4.65 24.98
CA SER A 69 1.02 4.65 24.40
C SER A 69 2.11 4.71 25.47
N HIS A 70 1.75 5.14 26.69
CA HIS A 70 2.62 5.22 27.86
C HIS A 70 2.93 3.85 28.47
N ASP A 71 2.21 2.79 28.10
CA ASP A 71 2.44 1.43 28.62
C ASP A 71 3.54 0.70 27.83
N LEU A 72 4.15 1.38 26.86
CA LEU A 72 5.08 0.81 25.89
C LEU A 72 6.47 1.40 26.08
N HIS A 73 7.34 0.63 26.74
CA HIS A 73 8.77 0.90 26.83
C HIS A 73 9.54 -0.19 26.12
N GLN A 74 10.49 0.21 25.27
CA GLN A 74 11.39 -0.73 24.62
C GLN A 74 12.31 -1.40 25.66
N GLY A 75 12.44 -2.73 25.56
CA GLY A 75 13.43 -3.47 26.34
C GLY A 75 14.78 -3.57 25.63
N GLN A 76 15.46 -4.70 25.81
CA GLN A 76 16.85 -4.90 25.34
C GLN A 76 16.99 -5.27 23.85
N VAL A 77 15.88 -5.46 23.12
CA VAL A 77 15.91 -5.79 21.68
C VAL A 77 15.78 -4.52 20.86
N GLY A 78 16.51 -4.43 19.74
CA GLY A 78 16.41 -3.34 18.77
C GLY A 78 15.12 -3.36 17.94
N ASN A 79 13.96 -3.46 18.59
CA ASN A 79 12.63 -3.52 17.96
C ASN A 79 11.83 -2.21 18.11
N CYS A 80 12.51 -1.07 18.23
CA CYS A 80 11.87 0.26 18.29
C CYS A 80 10.80 0.47 17.22
N TRP A 81 10.99 -0.09 16.02
CA TRP A 81 10.02 -0.08 14.92
C TRP A 81 8.67 -0.71 15.28
N PHE A 82 8.67 -1.79 16.04
CA PHE A 82 7.48 -2.48 16.52
C PHE A 82 6.84 -1.69 17.66
N VAL A 83 7.63 -1.27 18.64
CA VAL A 83 7.14 -0.51 19.80
C VAL A 83 6.51 0.81 19.36
N ALA A 84 7.15 1.56 18.44
CA ALA A 84 6.59 2.78 17.86
C ALA A 84 5.25 2.52 17.15
N ALA A 85 5.16 1.45 16.35
CA ALA A 85 3.90 1.10 15.69
C ALA A 85 2.82 0.70 16.71
N CYS A 86 3.20 0.02 17.79
CA CYS A 86 2.31 -0.34 18.89
C CYS A 86 1.84 0.93 19.66
N SER A 87 2.71 1.93 19.85
CA SER A 87 2.35 3.20 20.47
C SER A 87 1.34 3.97 19.63
N SER A 88 1.48 3.92 18.29
CA SER A 88 0.44 4.44 17.40
C SER A 88 -0.87 3.65 17.51
N LEU A 89 -0.81 2.32 17.59
CA LEU A 89 -1.97 1.44 17.75
C LEU A 89 -2.76 1.74 19.04
N ALA A 90 -2.06 1.99 20.14
CA ALA A 90 -2.65 2.31 21.45
C ALA A 90 -3.60 3.52 21.38
N SER A 91 -3.30 4.51 20.54
CA SER A 91 -4.15 5.69 20.34
C SER A 91 -5.48 5.42 19.59
N ARG A 92 -5.71 4.18 19.12
CA ARG A 92 -6.83 3.83 18.23
C ARG A 92 -7.61 2.63 18.74
N GLU A 93 -8.69 2.91 19.49
CA GLU A 93 -9.53 1.89 20.12
C GLU A 93 -10.01 0.78 19.17
N SER A 94 -10.57 1.16 18.03
CA SER A 94 -11.09 0.21 17.05
C SER A 94 -10.02 -0.67 16.40
N LEU A 95 -8.76 -0.25 16.40
CA LEU A 95 -7.65 -1.01 15.84
C LEU A 95 -7.03 -1.93 16.89
N TRP A 96 -6.77 -1.46 18.10
CA TRP A 96 -6.18 -2.32 19.12
C TRP A 96 -7.14 -3.43 19.55
N GLN A 97 -8.46 -3.18 19.59
CA GLN A 97 -9.47 -4.22 19.88
C GLN A 97 -9.52 -5.30 18.80
N LYS A 98 -9.03 -4.98 17.59
CA LYS A 98 -8.87 -5.98 16.53
C LYS A 98 -7.62 -6.81 16.73
N VAL A 99 -6.53 -6.21 17.22
CA VAL A 99 -5.27 -6.91 17.51
C VAL A 99 -5.39 -7.75 18.79
N ILE A 100 -6.12 -7.28 19.79
CA ILE A 100 -6.41 -7.97 21.05
C ILE A 100 -7.93 -8.25 21.10
N PRO A 101 -8.41 -9.25 20.33
CA PRO A 101 -9.83 -9.61 20.32
C PRO A 101 -10.27 -10.15 21.67
N ASP A 102 -11.57 -10.12 21.96
CA ASP A 102 -12.17 -10.76 23.16
C ASP A 102 -11.43 -10.44 24.47
N TRP A 103 -10.82 -9.25 24.55
CA TRP A 103 -9.83 -8.91 25.57
C TRP A 103 -10.37 -9.06 27.01
N LYS A 104 -11.67 -8.85 27.22
CA LYS A 104 -12.35 -9.06 28.50
C LYS A 104 -12.34 -10.53 28.95
N GLU A 105 -12.35 -11.47 28.02
CA GLU A 105 -12.24 -12.90 28.32
C GLU A 105 -10.80 -13.32 28.58
N GLN A 106 -9.83 -12.53 28.13
CA GLN A 106 -8.41 -12.77 28.33
C GLN A 106 -7.90 -12.17 29.65
N GLU A 107 -8.59 -11.15 30.17
CA GLU A 107 -8.25 -10.46 31.42
C GLU A 107 -8.24 -11.40 32.64
N TRP A 108 -7.32 -11.15 33.56
CA TRP A 108 -7.30 -11.80 34.87
C TRP A 108 -8.53 -11.37 35.67
N ASN A 109 -9.25 -12.35 36.24
CA ASN A 109 -10.47 -12.08 36.99
C ASN A 109 -10.40 -12.73 38.37
N ALA A 110 -10.19 -11.92 39.40
CA ALA A 110 -10.12 -12.36 40.79
C ALA A 110 -11.42 -13.01 41.29
N GLU A 111 -12.58 -12.65 40.74
CA GLU A 111 -13.88 -13.25 41.10
C GLU A 111 -14.09 -14.61 40.43
N LYS A 112 -13.35 -14.91 39.35
CA LYS A 112 -13.46 -16.15 38.57
C LYS A 112 -12.07 -16.70 38.20
N PRO A 113 -11.24 -17.07 39.19
CA PRO A 113 -9.87 -17.54 38.95
C PRO A 113 -9.80 -18.79 38.06
N GLU A 114 -10.86 -19.61 38.03
CA GLU A 114 -10.98 -20.78 37.15
C GLU A 114 -11.04 -20.44 35.66
N ASN A 115 -11.31 -19.17 35.30
CA ASN A 115 -11.28 -18.73 33.92
C ASN A 115 -9.86 -18.58 33.38
N TYR A 116 -8.90 -18.30 34.27
CA TYR A 116 -7.50 -18.18 33.90
C TYR A 116 -6.91 -19.56 33.57
N ALA A 117 -6.27 -19.65 32.41
CA ALA A 117 -5.59 -20.87 31.95
C ALA A 117 -4.20 -20.57 31.37
N GLY A 118 -3.61 -19.40 31.68
CA GLY A 118 -2.28 -19.01 31.20
C GLY A 118 -2.16 -18.95 29.66
N ILE A 119 -3.24 -18.58 28.97
CA ILE A 119 -3.38 -18.59 27.51
C ILE A 119 -3.99 -17.28 27.03
N PHE A 120 -3.42 -16.72 25.97
CA PHE A 120 -3.82 -15.46 25.34
C PHE A 120 -3.81 -15.61 23.83
N HIS A 121 -4.47 -14.71 23.09
CA HIS A 121 -4.40 -14.67 21.64
C HIS A 121 -4.49 -13.25 21.07
N PHE A 122 -3.85 -13.08 19.92
CA PHE A 122 -3.67 -11.81 19.24
C PHE A 122 -3.83 -11.99 17.73
N GLN A 123 -4.39 -10.98 17.04
CA GLN A 123 -4.59 -11.02 15.60
C GLN A 123 -3.66 -10.07 14.88
N PHE A 124 -3.00 -10.58 13.84
CA PHE A 124 -2.15 -9.78 12.97
C PHE A 124 -2.54 -10.00 11.51
N TRP A 125 -2.58 -8.93 10.73
CA TRP A 125 -2.76 -9.00 9.29
C TRP A 125 -1.47 -9.50 8.64
N ARG A 126 -1.54 -10.61 7.91
CA ARG A 126 -0.42 -11.23 7.23
C ARG A 126 -0.82 -11.58 5.81
N PHE A 127 -0.22 -10.89 4.84
CA PHE A 127 -0.28 -11.26 3.43
C PHE A 127 -1.72 -11.46 2.91
N GLY A 128 -2.61 -10.53 3.25
CA GLY A 128 -4.01 -10.51 2.82
C GLY A 128 -5.01 -11.13 3.79
N ASP A 129 -4.56 -11.78 4.87
CA ASP A 129 -5.43 -12.47 5.81
C ASP A 129 -5.16 -12.04 7.26
N TRP A 130 -6.19 -11.98 8.10
CA TRP A 130 -6.01 -11.88 9.56
C TRP A 130 -5.64 -13.26 10.12
N VAL A 131 -4.55 -13.30 10.88
CA VAL A 131 -4.00 -14.52 11.48
C VAL A 131 -4.11 -14.41 12.99
N ASP A 132 -4.78 -15.39 13.60
CA ASP A 132 -4.98 -15.49 15.05
C ASP A 132 -3.84 -16.29 15.68
N VAL A 133 -3.12 -15.68 16.62
CA VAL A 133 -1.89 -16.21 17.22
C VAL A 133 -2.11 -16.44 18.70
N VAL A 134 -2.19 -17.71 19.07
CA VAL A 134 -2.30 -18.14 20.47
C VAL A 134 -0.91 -18.18 21.11
N ILE A 135 -0.78 -17.73 22.35
CA ILE A 135 0.44 -17.86 23.16
C ILE A 135 0.09 -18.27 24.59
N ASP A 136 1.06 -18.83 25.31
CA ASP A 136 1.01 -18.80 26.78
C ASP A 136 1.55 -17.47 27.35
N ASP A 137 1.41 -17.23 28.65
CA ASP A 137 1.86 -16.00 29.32
C ASP A 137 3.23 -16.09 30.00
N ARG A 138 4.05 -17.12 29.73
CA ARG A 138 5.42 -17.15 30.24
C ARG A 138 6.24 -16.07 29.53
N LEU A 139 6.79 -15.12 30.28
CA LEU A 139 7.58 -14.00 29.76
C LEU A 139 9.05 -14.13 30.16
N PRO A 140 9.99 -13.73 29.28
CA PRO A 140 11.42 -13.74 29.60
C PRO A 140 11.78 -12.69 30.64
N THR A 141 12.45 -13.11 31.71
CA THR A 141 12.87 -12.23 32.81
C THR A 141 14.35 -12.40 33.14
N LEU A 142 14.97 -11.33 33.61
CA LEU A 142 16.31 -11.34 34.20
C LEU A 142 16.23 -10.60 35.54
N HIS A 143 16.67 -11.24 36.62
CA HIS A 143 16.53 -10.70 37.98
C HIS A 143 15.08 -10.29 38.34
N ASN A 144 14.11 -11.10 37.91
CA ASN A 144 12.67 -10.85 38.12
C ASN A 144 12.12 -9.57 37.45
N GLN A 145 12.82 -9.05 36.44
CA GLN A 145 12.36 -7.94 35.61
C GLN A 145 12.19 -8.42 34.16
N LEU A 146 11.16 -7.92 33.47
CA LEU A 146 10.98 -8.17 32.05
C LEU A 146 12.17 -7.57 31.27
N ILE A 147 12.71 -8.34 30.32
CA ILE A 147 13.87 -7.88 29.52
C ILE A 147 13.48 -7.27 28.17
N TYR A 148 12.23 -7.46 27.75
CA TYR A 148 11.70 -6.94 26.50
C TYR A 148 10.63 -5.87 26.79
N CYS A 149 9.64 -5.69 25.92
CA CYS A 149 8.66 -4.62 26.07
C CYS A 149 7.87 -4.76 27.38
N HIS A 150 7.69 -3.64 28.09
CA HIS A 150 7.00 -3.59 29.39
C HIS A 150 6.35 -2.23 29.65
N SER A 151 5.36 -2.22 30.54
CA SER A 151 4.70 -1.02 31.04
C SER A 151 5.44 -0.40 32.23
N ASN A 152 5.21 0.89 32.47
CA ASN A 152 5.61 1.54 33.72
C ASN A 152 4.81 0.97 34.91
N SER A 153 3.58 0.53 34.66
CA SER A 153 2.76 -0.20 35.61
C SER A 153 3.28 -1.64 35.73
N LYS A 154 3.89 -1.96 36.87
CA LYS A 154 4.52 -3.28 37.12
C LYS A 154 3.57 -4.47 37.02
N ASN A 155 2.27 -4.22 37.06
CA ASN A 155 1.23 -5.23 37.00
C ASN A 155 0.45 -5.23 35.67
N GLU A 156 0.91 -4.51 34.64
CA GLU A 156 0.28 -4.46 33.33
C GLU A 156 1.10 -5.20 32.26
N PHE A 157 0.47 -6.14 31.54
CA PHE A 157 1.20 -7.12 30.71
C PHE A 157 0.80 -7.17 29.23
N TRP A 158 -0.17 -6.37 28.76
CA TRP A 158 -0.62 -6.46 27.37
C TRP A 158 0.54 -6.23 26.37
N CYS A 159 1.40 -5.25 26.60
CA CYS A 159 2.50 -4.90 25.70
C CYS A 159 3.50 -6.04 25.54
N ALA A 160 3.89 -6.67 26.66
CA ALA A 160 4.78 -7.82 26.69
C ALA A 160 4.20 -9.04 25.97
N LEU A 161 2.88 -9.27 26.13
CA LEU A 161 2.19 -10.40 25.50
C LEU A 161 1.97 -10.19 23.99
N VAL A 162 1.61 -8.98 23.55
CA VAL A 162 1.50 -8.66 22.11
C VAL A 162 2.87 -8.83 21.43
N GLU A 163 3.94 -8.33 22.06
CA GLU A 163 5.31 -8.52 21.56
C GLU A 163 5.67 -10.01 21.47
N LYS A 164 5.34 -10.82 22.48
CA LYS A 164 5.55 -12.27 22.45
C LYS A 164 4.83 -12.95 21.28
N ALA A 165 3.57 -12.61 21.03
CA ALA A 165 2.83 -13.17 19.91
C ALA A 165 3.44 -12.77 18.56
N TYR A 166 3.95 -11.54 18.46
CA TYR A 166 4.65 -11.06 17.27
C TYR A 166 6.04 -11.72 17.09
N ALA A 167 6.75 -11.98 18.19
CA ALA A 167 7.99 -12.76 18.22
C ALA A 167 7.76 -14.20 17.75
N LYS A 168 6.67 -14.83 18.19
CA LYS A 168 6.24 -16.16 17.72
C LYS A 168 6.00 -16.20 16.22
N LEU A 169 5.30 -15.21 15.66
CA LEU A 169 5.13 -15.08 14.20
C LEU A 169 6.44 -14.91 13.44
N SER A 170 7.44 -14.30 14.10
CA SER A 170 8.76 -14.03 13.54
C SER A 170 9.76 -15.17 13.79
N GLY A 171 9.41 -16.13 14.65
CA GLY A 171 10.16 -17.34 14.99
C GLY A 171 10.99 -17.27 16.28
N CYS A 172 11.31 -16.07 16.79
CA CYS A 172 11.95 -15.80 18.08
C CYS A 172 12.00 -14.29 18.36
N TYR A 173 12.33 -13.87 19.58
CA TYR A 173 12.50 -12.46 19.94
C TYR A 173 13.64 -11.77 19.18
N GLU A 174 14.81 -12.41 19.03
CA GLU A 174 15.95 -11.85 18.28
C GLU A 174 15.58 -11.60 16.80
N ALA A 175 14.54 -12.25 16.26
CA ALA A 175 14.11 -12.00 14.88
C ALA A 175 13.41 -10.64 14.71
N LEU A 176 13.02 -10.00 15.81
CA LEU A 176 12.44 -8.65 15.83
C LEU A 176 13.50 -7.54 15.80
N ASP A 177 14.78 -7.88 15.97
CA ASP A 177 15.87 -6.91 15.87
C ASP A 177 16.01 -6.41 14.40
N GLY A 178 16.04 -5.08 14.23
CA GLY A 178 16.18 -4.44 12.92
C GLY A 178 15.04 -4.75 11.94
N GLY A 179 13.85 -4.18 12.19
CA GLY A 179 12.68 -4.27 11.30
C GLY A 179 12.23 -2.92 10.73
N ASN A 180 11.16 -2.95 9.94
CA ASN A 180 10.61 -1.78 9.27
C ASN A 180 9.26 -1.39 9.88
N THR A 181 9.14 -0.18 10.41
CA THR A 181 7.91 0.30 11.06
C THR A 181 6.70 0.22 10.13
N ALA A 182 6.87 0.46 8.82
CA ALA A 182 5.79 0.33 7.83
C ALA A 182 5.16 -1.06 7.82
N ASP A 183 5.94 -2.09 8.13
CA ASP A 183 5.49 -3.47 8.16
C ASP A 183 4.65 -3.76 9.41
N ALA A 184 5.07 -3.31 10.59
CA ALA A 184 4.26 -3.44 11.81
C ALA A 184 2.94 -2.69 11.69
N LEU A 185 2.96 -1.46 11.14
CA LEU A 185 1.74 -0.68 10.94
C LEU A 185 0.72 -1.41 10.03
N VAL A 186 1.18 -2.07 8.98
CA VAL A 186 0.31 -2.91 8.12
C VAL A 186 -0.18 -4.14 8.88
N ASP A 187 0.69 -4.80 9.64
CA ASP A 187 0.33 -6.00 10.40
C ASP A 187 -0.72 -5.72 11.48
N PHE A 188 -0.74 -4.51 12.05
CA PHE A 188 -1.76 -4.10 13.02
C PHE A 188 -3.08 -3.64 12.39
N THR A 189 -3.12 -3.36 11.09
CA THR A 189 -4.25 -2.64 10.48
C THR A 189 -4.86 -3.30 9.24
N GLY A 190 -4.08 -4.08 8.50
CA GLY A 190 -4.39 -4.47 7.12
C GLY A 190 -4.45 -3.30 6.13
N GLY A 191 -3.99 -2.12 6.56
CA GLY A 191 -3.97 -0.90 5.77
C GLY A 191 -2.89 -0.92 4.70
N VAL A 192 -2.57 0.27 4.19
CA VAL A 192 -1.52 0.48 3.18
C VAL A 192 -0.56 1.54 3.67
N SER A 193 0.72 1.20 3.77
CA SER A 193 1.78 2.10 4.21
C SER A 193 2.38 2.86 3.02
N GLU A 194 2.40 4.18 3.13
CA GLU A 194 3.02 5.12 2.20
C GLU A 194 4.24 5.76 2.89
N PRO A 195 5.46 5.24 2.65
CA PRO A 195 6.69 5.88 3.09
C PRO A 195 6.99 7.12 2.24
N ILE A 196 7.48 8.18 2.87
CA ILE A 196 7.84 9.46 2.22
C ILE A 196 9.19 9.91 2.77
N ASP A 197 10.15 10.10 1.86
CA ASP A 197 11.43 10.72 2.15
C ASP A 197 11.26 12.26 2.12
N LEU A 198 11.47 12.88 3.27
CA LEU A 198 11.31 14.32 3.48
C LEU A 198 12.49 15.12 2.88
N ILE A 199 13.66 14.49 2.76
CA ILE A 199 14.87 15.08 2.19
C ILE A 199 14.76 15.07 0.66
N GLU A 200 14.52 13.91 0.06
CA GLU A 200 14.39 13.77 -1.41
C GLU A 200 13.24 14.62 -1.95
N GLY A 201 12.13 14.71 -1.21
CA GLY A 201 11.00 15.56 -1.56
C GLY A 201 11.24 17.07 -1.41
N ASN A 202 12.34 17.48 -0.75
CA ASN A 202 12.71 18.86 -0.45
C ASN A 202 11.62 19.65 0.30
N TYR A 203 10.93 19.01 1.26
CA TYR A 203 9.79 19.61 1.96
C TYR A 203 10.17 20.79 2.89
N ILE A 204 11.43 20.89 3.28
CA ILE A 204 11.93 22.02 4.06
C ILE A 204 11.90 23.33 3.25
N ASN A 205 12.30 23.28 1.97
CA ASN A 205 12.43 24.49 1.14
C ASN A 205 11.19 24.78 0.27
N ASP A 206 10.27 23.82 0.15
CA ASP A 206 9.05 23.95 -0.66
C ASP A 206 7.81 24.02 0.24
N GLU A 207 7.37 25.25 0.52
CA GLU A 207 6.22 25.52 1.38
C GLU A 207 4.92 24.90 0.85
N ALA A 208 4.70 24.93 -0.48
CA ALA A 208 3.49 24.38 -1.08
C ALA A 208 3.41 22.85 -0.88
N LYS A 209 4.53 22.14 -1.09
CA LYS A 209 4.62 20.70 -0.81
C LYS A 209 4.46 20.39 0.66
N ARG A 210 5.09 21.18 1.55
CA ARG A 210 4.99 21.01 3.00
C ARG A 210 3.54 21.14 3.47
N ASN A 211 2.84 22.20 3.04
CA ASN A 211 1.45 22.43 3.38
C ASN A 211 0.54 21.29 2.85
N LEU A 212 0.77 20.84 1.61
CA LEU A 212 0.04 19.69 1.05
C LEU A 212 0.31 18.40 1.82
N LEU A 213 1.55 18.16 2.25
CA LEU A 213 1.91 17.00 3.05
C LEU A 213 1.23 17.05 4.43
N PHE A 214 1.24 18.21 5.10
CA PHE A 214 0.54 18.40 6.38
C PHE A 214 -0.94 18.04 6.27
N GLU A 215 -1.64 18.58 5.27
CA GLU A 215 -3.06 18.28 5.03
C GLU A 215 -3.30 16.78 4.81
N ARG A 216 -2.38 16.10 4.11
CA ARG A 216 -2.45 14.65 3.89
C ARG A 216 -2.22 13.85 5.17
N VAL A 217 -1.27 14.26 6.00
CA VAL A 217 -0.95 13.66 7.31
C VAL A 217 -2.13 13.84 8.25
N LEU A 218 -2.64 15.07 8.39
CA LEU A 218 -3.83 15.40 9.16
C LEU A 218 -5.06 14.58 8.72
N LYS A 219 -5.26 14.44 7.41
CA LYS A 219 -6.35 13.62 6.86
C LYS A 219 -6.21 12.13 7.16
N VAL A 220 -5.00 11.58 7.19
CA VAL A 220 -4.75 10.18 7.58
C VAL A 220 -5.06 10.00 9.07
N HIS A 221 -4.51 10.88 9.91
CA HIS A 221 -4.71 10.88 11.36
C HIS A 221 -6.19 10.98 11.75
N ASN A 222 -6.91 11.95 11.17
CA ASN A 222 -8.34 12.15 11.44
C ASN A 222 -9.23 10.99 10.97
N ARG A 223 -8.73 10.14 10.06
CA ARG A 223 -9.42 8.95 9.56
C ARG A 223 -8.97 7.67 10.27
N GLY A 224 -8.28 7.79 11.41
CA GLY A 224 -7.83 6.66 12.22
C GLY A 224 -6.64 5.90 11.63
N GLY A 225 -5.96 6.44 10.62
CA GLY A 225 -4.70 5.86 10.15
C GLY A 225 -3.59 6.00 11.18
N LEU A 226 -2.62 5.10 11.11
CA LEU A 226 -1.44 5.11 11.99
C LEU A 226 -0.26 5.77 11.28
N ILE A 227 0.53 6.55 12.00
CA ILE A 227 1.62 7.34 11.41
C ILE A 227 2.86 7.19 12.30
N SER A 228 4.01 6.97 11.66
CA SER A 228 5.30 6.94 12.31
C SER A 228 6.31 7.76 11.50
N CYS A 229 7.37 8.21 12.14
CA CYS A 229 8.46 8.94 11.52
C CYS A 229 9.80 8.49 12.07
N SER A 230 10.88 8.81 11.37
CA SER A 230 12.23 8.46 11.81
C SER A 230 13.26 9.47 11.31
N ILE A 231 14.43 9.42 11.94
CA ILE A 231 15.62 10.14 11.50
C ILE A 231 16.64 9.12 11.06
N LYS A 232 17.03 9.15 9.79
CA LYS A 232 17.95 8.17 9.19
C LYS A 232 19.34 8.28 9.82
N ALA A 233 19.86 7.16 10.29
CA ALA A 233 21.27 7.02 10.65
C ALA A 233 22.08 6.65 9.40
N THR A 234 23.16 7.39 9.16
CA THR A 234 24.05 7.18 8.00
C THR A 234 25.16 6.19 8.27
N THR A 235 25.55 6.02 9.53
CA THR A 235 26.60 5.10 9.96
C THR A 235 26.12 4.27 11.15
N ALA A 236 26.77 3.13 11.40
CA ALA A 236 26.49 2.32 12.59
C ALA A 236 26.75 3.09 13.90
N ALA A 237 27.67 4.06 13.89
CA ALA A 237 27.94 4.93 15.04
C ALA A 237 26.83 5.96 15.27
N ASP A 238 26.06 6.29 14.23
CA ASP A 238 24.90 7.19 14.33
C ASP A 238 23.62 6.46 14.76
N MET A 239 23.62 5.12 14.81
CA MET A 239 22.46 4.35 15.24
C MET A 239 22.16 4.64 16.70
N GLU A 240 20.93 5.06 16.99
CA GLU A 240 20.46 5.44 18.33
C GLU A 240 21.27 6.61 18.95
N ALA A 241 21.98 7.38 18.12
CA ALA A 241 22.72 8.54 18.56
C ALA A 241 21.79 9.73 18.84
N ARG A 242 21.99 10.37 20.00
CA ARG A 242 21.26 11.56 20.43
C ARG A 242 21.82 12.82 19.77
N LEU A 243 20.93 13.67 19.30
CA LEU A 243 21.22 15.01 18.78
C LEU A 243 21.15 16.05 19.91
N ASP A 244 21.82 17.19 19.71
CA ASP A 244 21.81 18.31 20.66
C ASP A 244 20.38 18.82 20.94
N CYS A 245 19.48 18.65 19.97
CA CYS A 245 18.07 19.00 20.07
C CYS A 245 17.19 17.96 20.80
N GLY A 246 17.81 16.91 21.39
CA GLY A 246 17.12 15.86 22.14
C GLY A 246 16.68 14.65 21.31
N LEU A 247 16.48 14.81 20.00
CA LEU A 247 16.04 13.75 19.09
C LEU A 247 17.10 12.65 18.89
N VAL A 248 16.66 11.47 18.46
CA VAL A 248 17.48 10.26 18.33
C VAL A 248 17.49 9.79 16.87
N LYS A 249 18.69 9.53 16.33
CA LYS A 249 18.90 8.97 14.99
C LYS A 249 18.73 7.45 14.98
N GLY A 250 18.37 6.89 13.82
CA GLY A 250 18.19 5.44 13.64
C GLY A 250 17.04 4.85 14.45
N HIS A 251 16.11 5.70 14.91
CA HIS A 251 15.03 5.33 15.82
C HIS A 251 13.66 5.74 15.26
N ALA A 252 12.64 4.94 15.55
CA ALA A 252 11.27 5.18 15.11
C ALA A 252 10.48 5.94 16.17
N TYR A 253 9.75 6.97 15.76
CA TYR A 253 8.84 7.73 16.60
C TYR A 253 7.39 7.46 16.18
N ALA A 254 6.49 7.37 17.13
CA ALA A 254 5.06 7.31 16.86
C ALA A 254 4.51 8.73 16.71
N VAL A 255 3.67 9.00 15.71
CA VAL A 255 2.92 10.26 15.66
C VAL A 255 1.59 10.04 16.38
N THR A 256 1.39 10.73 17.50
CA THR A 256 0.22 10.53 18.38
C THR A 256 -0.86 11.59 18.16
N ASP A 257 -0.51 12.78 17.65
CA ASP A 257 -1.50 13.78 17.25
C ASP A 257 -1.02 14.73 16.14
N VAL A 258 -1.96 15.29 15.37
CA VAL A 258 -1.71 16.23 14.28
C VAL A 258 -2.82 17.27 14.28
N ARG A 259 -2.48 18.56 14.46
CA ARG A 259 -3.50 19.60 14.65
C ARG A 259 -3.09 20.95 14.09
N LYS A 260 -4.10 21.76 13.75
CA LYS A 260 -3.95 23.19 13.49
C LYS A 260 -4.25 23.97 14.76
N VAL A 261 -3.23 24.55 15.38
CA VAL A 261 -3.34 25.28 16.64
C VAL A 261 -3.52 26.77 16.36
N ARG A 262 -4.49 27.42 17.01
CA ARG A 262 -4.72 28.86 16.84
C ARG A 262 -3.81 29.65 17.79
N LEU A 263 -3.15 30.67 17.27
CA LEU A 263 -2.34 31.60 18.06
C LEU A 263 -3.18 32.78 18.58
N GLY A 264 -2.88 33.25 19.79
CA GLY A 264 -3.45 34.47 20.37
C GLY A 264 -4.42 34.26 21.54
N HIS A 265 -4.74 35.36 22.23
CA HIS A 265 -5.67 35.43 23.36
C HIS A 265 -6.78 36.46 23.11
N GLY A 266 -8.01 36.16 23.54
CA GLY A 266 -9.14 37.12 23.53
C GLY A 266 -9.86 37.30 22.17
N LEU A 267 -10.80 38.25 22.13
CA LEU A 267 -11.69 38.51 20.98
C LEU A 267 -10.96 38.93 19.69
N LEU A 268 -9.72 39.42 19.76
CA LEU A 268 -8.92 39.82 18.59
C LEU A 268 -8.36 38.63 17.79
N ALA A 269 -8.18 37.46 18.42
CA ALA A 269 -7.77 36.23 17.74
C ALA A 269 -8.86 35.69 16.78
N PHE A 270 -10.12 36.16 16.93
CA PHE A 270 -11.19 35.85 15.98
C PHE A 270 -11.01 36.54 14.61
N PHE A 271 -10.26 37.65 14.55
CA PHE A 271 -10.12 38.46 13.33
C PHE A 271 -8.77 38.27 12.62
N LYS A 272 -7.74 37.76 13.30
CA LYS A 272 -6.46 37.32 12.73
C LYS A 272 -6.20 35.87 13.13
N SER A 273 -6.74 34.92 12.39
CA SER A 273 -6.58 33.49 12.69
C SER A 273 -5.30 32.93 12.08
N GLU A 274 -4.14 33.33 12.59
CA GLU A 274 -2.91 32.61 12.28
C GLU A 274 -2.99 31.23 12.94
N LYS A 275 -2.89 30.18 12.12
CA LYS A 275 -2.94 28.79 12.57
C LYS A 275 -1.56 28.19 12.36
N LEU A 276 -1.06 27.54 13.40
CA LEU A 276 0.19 26.80 13.37
C LEU A 276 -0.11 25.33 13.10
N ASP A 277 0.53 24.78 12.09
CA ASP A 277 0.46 23.36 11.76
C ASP A 277 1.42 22.60 12.69
N MET A 278 0.85 21.81 13.60
CA MET A 278 1.54 21.15 14.71
C MET A 278 1.43 19.63 14.60
N ILE A 279 2.49 18.95 15.03
CA ILE A 279 2.57 17.50 15.10
C ILE A 279 3.11 17.09 16.46
N ARG A 280 2.49 16.06 17.06
CA ARG A 280 2.89 15.45 18.32
C ARG A 280 3.47 14.08 18.05
N MET A 281 4.64 13.81 18.62
CA MET A 281 5.30 12.52 18.50
C MET A 281 5.62 11.95 19.86
N ARG A 282 5.81 10.63 19.90
CA ARG A 282 6.23 9.89 21.08
C ARG A 282 7.47 9.06 20.77
N ASN A 283 8.46 9.17 21.65
CA ASN A 283 9.62 8.31 21.72
C ASN A 283 9.25 6.98 22.42
N PRO A 284 9.37 5.81 21.75
CA PRO A 284 9.19 4.48 22.33
C PRO A 284 10.01 4.14 23.58
N TRP A 285 11.06 4.89 23.89
CA TRP A 285 11.80 4.72 25.13
C TRP A 285 11.07 5.28 26.35
N GLY A 286 10.03 6.08 26.15
CA GLY A 286 9.31 6.75 27.24
C GLY A 286 10.13 7.83 27.94
N GLU A 287 11.22 8.27 27.30
CA GLU A 287 12.13 9.33 27.77
C GLU A 287 12.77 10.02 26.55
N ARG A 288 13.43 11.15 26.78
CA ARG A 288 14.25 11.88 25.78
C ARG A 288 13.41 12.55 24.69
N GLU A 289 12.99 13.75 25.03
CA GLU A 289 12.13 14.60 24.22
C GLU A 289 12.89 15.69 23.47
N TRP A 290 12.19 16.29 22.51
CA TRP A 290 12.59 17.52 21.84
C TRP A 290 12.76 18.66 22.84
N ASN A 291 13.88 19.38 22.79
CA ASN A 291 14.18 20.50 23.70
C ASN A 291 14.15 21.88 23.02
N GLY A 292 13.65 21.96 21.78
CA GLY A 292 13.56 23.20 21.02
C GLY A 292 12.21 23.93 21.19
N PRO A 293 11.85 24.82 20.25
CA PRO A 293 10.56 25.52 20.27
C PRO A 293 9.38 24.55 20.35
N TRP A 294 8.39 24.87 21.18
CA TRP A 294 7.20 24.05 21.48
C TRP A 294 7.45 22.72 22.21
N SER A 295 8.66 22.50 22.72
CA SER A 295 8.91 21.50 23.77
C SER A 295 8.04 21.73 25.01
N ASP A 296 7.95 20.74 25.89
CA ASP A 296 7.08 20.77 27.06
C ASP A 296 7.33 21.97 28.00
N THR A 297 8.60 22.40 28.09
CA THR A 297 9.01 23.56 28.90
C THR A 297 9.13 24.87 28.10
N SER A 298 8.75 24.89 26.83
CA SER A 298 8.92 26.04 25.92
C SER A 298 8.00 27.22 26.28
N GLU A 299 8.57 28.43 26.31
CA GLU A 299 7.82 29.67 26.58
C GLU A 299 6.83 30.02 25.45
N GLU A 300 7.02 29.45 24.25
CA GLU A 300 6.17 29.62 23.08
C GLU A 300 4.72 29.20 23.37
N TRP A 301 4.50 28.25 24.28
CA TRP A 301 3.17 27.86 24.74
C TRP A 301 2.38 29.00 25.41
N GLN A 302 3.03 30.07 25.87
CA GLN A 302 2.33 31.26 26.37
C GLN A 302 1.56 31.99 25.27
N LYS A 303 1.89 31.77 23.99
CA LYS A 303 1.16 32.31 22.84
C LYS A 303 -0.17 31.60 22.58
N VAL A 304 -0.41 30.45 23.22
CA VAL A 304 -1.63 29.64 23.09
C VAL A 304 -2.50 29.81 24.33
N SER A 305 -3.81 29.95 24.13
CA SER A 305 -4.77 30.07 25.24
C SER A 305 -4.76 28.82 26.13
N LYS A 306 -5.07 28.99 27.43
CA LYS A 306 -5.12 27.87 28.39
C LYS A 306 -6.10 26.77 27.93
N SER A 307 -7.27 27.17 27.42
CA SER A 307 -8.27 26.21 26.92
C SER A 307 -7.77 25.41 25.71
N GLU A 308 -7.04 26.04 24.79
CA GLU A 308 -6.45 25.31 23.66
C GLU A 308 -5.33 24.37 24.13
N ARG A 309 -4.50 24.79 25.10
CA ARG A 309 -3.48 23.93 25.74
C ARG A 309 -4.08 22.70 26.42
N GLU A 310 -5.16 22.88 27.19
CA GLU A 310 -5.90 21.78 27.83
C GLU A 310 -6.47 20.81 26.77
N LYS A 311 -6.99 21.31 25.64
CA LYS A 311 -7.46 20.46 24.53
C LYS A 311 -6.36 19.69 23.82
N LEU A 312 -5.13 20.21 23.81
CA LEU A 312 -3.95 19.51 23.29
C LEU A 312 -3.48 18.41 24.24
N GLY A 313 -4.00 18.37 25.47
CA GLY A 313 -3.60 17.37 26.47
C GLY A 313 -2.14 17.50 26.85
N MET A 314 -1.60 18.72 26.91
CA MET A 314 -0.20 18.92 27.27
C MET A 314 0.03 18.59 28.75
N THR A 315 0.90 17.63 28.97
CA THR A 315 1.59 17.35 30.24
C THR A 315 2.96 18.03 30.23
N VAL A 316 3.61 18.14 31.38
CA VAL A 316 5.01 18.59 31.48
C VAL A 316 5.73 17.52 32.27
N GLU A 317 6.01 16.40 31.60
CA GLU A 317 6.56 15.17 32.17
C GLU A 317 7.52 14.58 31.13
N ASP A 318 8.69 14.04 31.53
CA ASP A 318 9.58 13.33 30.60
C ASP A 318 8.99 11.94 30.36
N ASP A 319 7.93 11.89 29.56
CA ASP A 319 7.17 10.69 29.23
C ASP A 319 7.46 10.19 27.80
N GLY A 320 8.29 10.93 27.07
CA GLY A 320 8.71 10.69 25.70
C GLY A 320 7.81 11.34 24.64
N GLU A 321 6.69 11.96 25.02
CA GLU A 321 5.78 12.67 24.12
C GLU A 321 6.12 14.16 24.01
N PHE A 322 6.12 14.72 22.81
CA PHE A 322 6.42 16.13 22.61
C PHE A 322 5.75 16.67 21.34
N TRP A 323 5.53 17.98 21.34
CA TRP A 323 5.01 18.72 20.19
C TRP A 323 6.12 19.48 19.46
N MET A 324 5.96 19.67 18.16
CA MET A 324 6.73 20.62 17.37
C MET A 324 5.92 21.16 16.20
N THR A 325 6.43 22.21 15.57
CA THR A 325 5.86 22.70 14.31
C THR A 325 6.11 21.70 13.19
N PHE A 326 5.21 21.66 12.20
CA PHE A 326 5.42 20.81 11.02
C PHE A 326 6.62 21.27 10.16
N GLU A 327 7.01 22.53 10.28
CA GLU A 327 8.23 23.05 9.66
C GLU A 327 9.49 22.45 10.31
N ASP A 328 9.58 22.48 11.64
CA ASP A 328 10.68 21.83 12.37
C ASP A 328 10.69 20.33 12.11
N PHE A 329 9.52 19.70 12.04
CA PHE A 329 9.40 18.29 11.65
C PHE A 329 10.09 18.02 10.30
N CYS A 330 9.74 18.79 9.25
CA CYS A 330 10.38 18.65 7.93
C CYS A 330 11.86 19.02 7.91
N LYS A 331 12.36 19.73 8.93
CA LYS A 331 13.76 20.11 9.07
C LYS A 331 14.61 19.03 9.74
N TYR A 332 14.09 18.37 10.76
CA TYR A 332 14.86 17.41 11.57
C TYR A 332 14.58 15.95 11.23
N PHE A 333 13.37 15.61 10.75
CA PHE A 333 13.02 14.24 10.37
C PHE A 333 13.37 13.97 8.91
N THR A 334 13.73 12.71 8.64
CA THR A 334 14.10 12.28 7.28
C THR A 334 12.97 11.53 6.61
N ASP A 335 12.16 10.80 7.38
CA ASP A 335 11.13 9.92 6.83
C ASP A 335 9.83 10.03 7.63
N ILE A 336 8.70 9.97 6.91
CA ILE A 336 7.37 9.78 7.49
C ILE A 336 6.65 8.63 6.78
N ILE A 337 6.04 7.75 7.56
CA ILE A 337 5.30 6.59 7.09
C ILE A 337 3.84 6.76 7.49
N LYS A 338 2.96 6.89 6.49
CA LYS A 338 1.52 7.00 6.72
C LYS A 338 0.86 5.67 6.39
N CYS A 339 0.33 4.97 7.40
CA CYS A 339 -0.48 3.78 7.20
C CYS A 339 -1.96 4.15 7.12
N ARG A 340 -2.51 4.06 5.91
CA ARG A 340 -3.91 4.41 5.64
C ARG A 340 -4.80 3.19 5.83
N LEU A 341 -5.85 3.35 6.63
CA LEU A 341 -7.01 2.47 6.59
C LEU A 341 -7.81 2.76 5.33
N ILE A 342 -7.88 1.80 4.42
CA ILE A 342 -8.63 1.95 3.18
C ILE A 342 -10.11 1.69 3.48
N ASN A 343 -10.92 2.74 3.33
CA ASN A 343 -12.36 2.64 3.44
C ASN A 343 -12.94 2.03 2.16
N THR A 344 -13.40 0.78 2.22
CA THR A 344 -14.08 0.08 1.11
C THR A 344 -15.59 -0.05 1.36
N SER A 345 -16.12 0.60 2.40
CA SER A 345 -17.54 0.47 2.78
C SER A 345 -18.45 1.36 1.94
N TYR A 346 -19.41 0.76 1.24
CA TYR A 346 -20.45 1.47 0.46
C TYR A 346 -21.38 2.34 1.31
N LEU A 347 -21.40 2.19 2.64
CA LEU A 347 -22.27 2.93 3.57
C LEU A 347 -21.54 4.08 4.28
N SER A 348 -20.50 4.65 3.66
CA SER A 348 -19.69 5.72 4.25
C SER A 348 -20.01 7.10 3.68
N ILE A 349 -19.94 8.13 4.53
CA ILE A 349 -19.97 9.54 4.12
C ILE A 349 -18.60 10.05 3.63
N HIS A 350 -17.55 9.23 3.70
CA HIS A 350 -16.20 9.56 3.28
C HIS A 350 -15.84 8.87 1.97
N LYS A 351 -14.82 9.39 1.27
CA LYS A 351 -14.25 8.74 0.06
C LYS A 351 -14.06 7.23 0.31
N THR A 352 -14.71 6.44 -0.52
CA THR A 352 -14.59 4.99 -0.60
C THR A 352 -13.63 4.64 -1.71
N TRP A 353 -12.91 3.53 -1.53
CA TRP A 353 -12.04 2.96 -2.53
C TRP A 353 -12.59 1.60 -2.94
N GLU A 354 -12.48 1.31 -4.22
CA GLU A 354 -12.65 -0.03 -4.76
C GLU A 354 -11.30 -0.72 -4.71
N GLU A 355 -11.27 -1.93 -4.15
CA GLU A 355 -10.04 -2.70 -3.96
C GLU A 355 -10.07 -3.95 -4.85
N ALA A 356 -9.05 -4.09 -5.69
CA ALA A 356 -8.75 -5.34 -6.36
C ALA A 356 -7.54 -6.01 -5.72
N VAL A 357 -7.68 -7.28 -5.36
CA VAL A 357 -6.65 -8.08 -4.69
C VAL A 357 -6.27 -9.28 -5.55
N MET A 358 -5.01 -9.34 -5.98
CA MET A 358 -4.47 -10.46 -6.77
C MET A 358 -3.33 -11.15 -6.04
N ARG A 359 -3.38 -12.47 -5.96
CA ARG A 359 -2.29 -13.31 -5.44
C ARG A 359 -1.52 -13.89 -6.62
N GLY A 360 -0.22 -13.64 -6.67
CA GLY A 360 0.65 -14.07 -7.76
C GLY A 360 1.95 -14.68 -7.25
N ALA A 361 2.75 -15.19 -8.18
CA ALA A 361 4.07 -15.72 -7.88
C ALA A 361 5.06 -15.52 -9.04
N TRP A 362 6.32 -15.31 -8.70
CA TRP A 362 7.45 -15.47 -9.60
C TRP A 362 7.87 -16.93 -9.59
N THR A 363 7.60 -17.64 -10.69
CA THR A 363 7.87 -19.07 -10.84
C THR A 363 8.81 -19.32 -12.00
N ARG A 364 9.71 -20.30 -11.84
CA ARG A 364 10.62 -20.73 -12.90
C ARG A 364 9.95 -21.78 -13.78
N HIS A 365 10.18 -21.68 -15.09
CA HIS A 365 9.82 -22.71 -16.05
C HIS A 365 10.84 -22.72 -17.21
N ASP A 366 11.11 -23.88 -17.78
CA ASP A 366 12.10 -24.03 -18.87
C ASP A 366 11.61 -23.41 -20.18
N GLU A 367 10.33 -23.58 -20.51
CA GLU A 367 9.68 -22.84 -21.61
C GLU A 367 9.56 -21.34 -21.29
N PRO A 368 10.16 -20.43 -22.09
CA PRO A 368 10.17 -18.99 -21.80
C PRO A 368 8.79 -18.33 -21.67
N LEU A 369 7.77 -18.81 -22.40
CA LEU A 369 6.41 -18.27 -22.34
C LEU A 369 5.68 -18.63 -21.02
N LYS A 370 6.11 -19.69 -20.35
CA LYS A 370 5.56 -20.13 -19.06
C LYS A 370 6.40 -19.66 -17.87
N ASN A 371 7.61 -19.18 -18.11
CA ASN A 371 8.45 -18.58 -17.06
C ASN A 371 7.79 -17.32 -16.51
N ARG A 372 7.91 -17.05 -15.20
CA ARG A 372 7.32 -15.90 -14.50
C ARG A 372 8.32 -15.15 -13.62
N CYS A 373 9.61 -15.46 -13.68
CA CYS A 373 10.66 -14.77 -12.92
C CYS A 373 11.62 -14.04 -13.88
N GLY A 374 11.09 -13.01 -14.56
CA GLY A 374 11.75 -12.35 -15.69
C GLY A 374 12.69 -11.21 -15.32
N GLY A 375 12.70 -10.74 -14.08
CA GLY A 375 13.47 -9.58 -13.64
C GLY A 375 12.85 -8.24 -14.08
N CYS A 376 13.45 -7.13 -13.67
CA CYS A 376 13.00 -5.78 -13.98
C CYS A 376 13.20 -5.39 -15.45
N ILE A 377 12.76 -4.18 -15.82
CA ILE A 377 12.78 -3.69 -17.21
C ILE A 377 14.18 -3.61 -17.84
N ASN A 378 15.24 -3.60 -17.03
CA ASN A 378 16.63 -3.69 -17.49
C ASN A 378 16.92 -5.01 -18.21
N HIS A 379 16.17 -6.07 -17.88
CA HIS A 379 16.27 -7.40 -18.50
C HIS A 379 15.28 -7.55 -19.65
N LYS A 380 15.41 -6.73 -20.69
CA LYS A 380 14.44 -6.62 -21.81
C LYS A 380 14.02 -7.97 -22.43
N ALA A 381 14.92 -8.94 -22.51
CA ALA A 381 14.66 -10.26 -23.09
C ALA A 381 13.70 -11.12 -22.25
N THR A 382 13.66 -10.91 -20.93
CA THR A 382 12.92 -11.75 -19.98
C THR A 382 11.84 -10.97 -19.21
N PHE A 383 11.89 -9.64 -19.20
CA PHE A 383 10.97 -8.78 -18.45
C PHE A 383 9.47 -9.10 -18.68
N LEU A 384 9.06 -9.30 -19.94
CA LEU A 384 7.65 -9.60 -20.26
C LEU A 384 7.23 -11.03 -19.92
N GLN A 385 8.15 -11.87 -19.45
CA GLN A 385 7.83 -13.19 -18.91
C GLN A 385 7.16 -13.08 -17.53
N ASN A 386 7.41 -12.01 -16.76
CA ASN A 386 6.77 -11.82 -15.45
C ASN A 386 5.22 -11.91 -15.52
N PRO A 387 4.54 -12.13 -14.39
CA PRO A 387 3.09 -12.01 -14.30
C PRO A 387 2.64 -10.64 -14.82
N GLN A 388 1.49 -10.59 -15.47
CA GLN A 388 0.95 -9.35 -16.06
C GLN A 388 -0.51 -9.23 -15.65
N TYR A 389 -0.88 -8.11 -15.04
CA TYR A 389 -2.26 -7.87 -14.61
C TYR A 389 -2.81 -6.67 -15.35
N VAL A 390 -3.97 -6.83 -15.98
CA VAL A 390 -4.68 -5.74 -16.65
C VAL A 390 -5.66 -5.10 -15.69
N PHE A 391 -5.81 -3.78 -15.75
CA PHE A 391 -6.80 -3.02 -15.00
C PHE A 391 -7.24 -1.77 -15.79
N ASP A 392 -8.43 -1.25 -15.47
CA ASP A 392 -9.06 -0.13 -16.14
C ASP A 392 -9.21 1.07 -15.20
N VAL A 393 -8.88 2.25 -15.70
CA VAL A 393 -9.24 3.54 -15.10
C VAL A 393 -10.43 4.08 -15.89
N LYS A 394 -11.57 4.23 -15.23
CA LYS A 394 -12.86 4.56 -15.86
C LYS A 394 -13.27 6.03 -15.72
N LYS A 395 -12.60 6.78 -14.85
CA LYS A 395 -12.77 8.24 -14.76
C LYS A 395 -11.81 8.94 -15.73
N ALA A 396 -12.14 10.16 -16.13
CA ALA A 396 -11.28 10.98 -16.99
C ALA A 396 -9.84 11.09 -16.45
N GLU A 397 -9.74 11.23 -15.12
CA GLU A 397 -8.52 11.13 -14.33
C GLU A 397 -8.89 10.53 -12.97
N ASP A 398 -8.08 9.60 -12.47
CA ASP A 398 -8.27 8.94 -11.18
C ASP A 398 -6.94 8.83 -10.43
N GLU A 399 -7.00 9.03 -9.11
CA GLU A 399 -5.86 8.79 -8.23
C GLU A 399 -5.81 7.28 -7.97
N VAL A 400 -4.77 6.60 -8.41
CA VAL A 400 -4.64 5.15 -8.26
C VAL A 400 -3.53 4.81 -7.27
N LEU A 401 -3.83 3.91 -6.34
CA LEU A 401 -2.86 3.41 -5.37
C LEU A 401 -2.52 1.95 -5.67
N PHE A 402 -1.23 1.64 -5.69
CA PHE A 402 -0.71 0.30 -5.89
C PHE A 402 0.09 -0.12 -4.67
N SER A 403 -0.13 -1.34 -4.19
CA SER A 403 0.68 -1.96 -3.15
C SER A 403 1.04 -3.37 -3.58
N ILE A 404 2.33 -3.68 -3.57
CA ILE A 404 2.83 -5.05 -3.73
C ILE A 404 3.50 -5.44 -2.43
N GLN A 405 3.11 -6.59 -1.90
CA GLN A 405 3.77 -7.22 -0.76
C GLN A 405 4.33 -8.56 -1.21
N GLN A 406 5.58 -8.87 -0.88
CA GLN A 406 6.12 -10.22 -1.02
C GLN A 406 5.79 -11.06 0.22
N LYS A 407 5.48 -12.34 0.01
CA LYS A 407 5.18 -13.25 1.12
C LYS A 407 6.44 -13.40 1.98
N PRO A 408 6.36 -13.18 3.30
CA PRO A 408 7.48 -13.44 4.18
C PRO A 408 7.94 -14.89 4.00
N LYS A 409 9.23 -15.10 3.75
CA LYS A 409 9.81 -16.44 3.83
C LYS A 409 9.70 -16.88 5.28
N ARG A 410 8.89 -17.90 5.54
CA ARG A 410 8.65 -18.40 6.90
C ARG A 410 10.01 -18.78 7.54
N THR A 411 10.25 -18.28 8.75
CA THR A 411 11.25 -18.80 9.72
C THR A 411 12.73 -18.83 9.29
N SER A 412 13.13 -18.13 8.24
CA SER A 412 14.46 -18.31 7.64
C SER A 412 15.52 -17.30 8.06
N ARG A 413 15.22 -16.29 8.91
CA ARG A 413 16.25 -15.42 9.50
C ARG A 413 17.27 -16.22 10.32
N LYS A 414 16.81 -17.26 11.04
CA LYS A 414 17.69 -18.21 11.77
C LYS A 414 18.67 -18.95 10.85
N GLU A 415 18.28 -19.16 9.59
CA GLU A 415 19.06 -19.89 8.58
C GLU A 415 19.84 -18.96 7.63
N GLY A 416 19.87 -17.65 7.90
CA GLY A 416 20.48 -16.65 7.00
C GLY A 416 19.74 -16.46 5.67
N LYS A 417 18.51 -16.99 5.54
CA LYS A 417 17.70 -17.01 4.31
C LYS A 417 16.44 -16.14 4.46
N GLY A 418 16.52 -15.02 5.16
CA GLY A 418 15.36 -14.16 5.49
C GLY A 418 15.25 -12.85 4.72
N GLU A 419 16.16 -12.58 3.78
CA GLU A 419 16.20 -11.29 3.09
C GLU A 419 15.03 -11.13 2.10
N ASN A 420 14.44 -9.94 2.14
CA ASN A 420 13.47 -9.49 1.16
C ASN A 420 14.15 -9.39 -0.21
N LEU A 421 13.46 -9.87 -1.25
CA LEU A 421 13.90 -9.63 -2.61
C LEU A 421 13.78 -8.14 -2.91
N ALA A 422 14.68 -7.60 -3.74
CA ALA A 422 14.47 -6.32 -4.40
C ALA A 422 13.25 -6.47 -5.31
N ILE A 423 12.13 -5.82 -4.99
CA ILE A 423 10.89 -5.91 -5.77
C ILE A 423 10.47 -4.53 -6.28
N GLY A 424 9.80 -4.52 -7.42
CA GLY A 424 9.29 -3.33 -8.08
C GLY A 424 8.22 -3.69 -9.11
N PHE A 425 7.63 -2.69 -9.76
CA PHE A 425 6.70 -2.92 -10.86
C PHE A 425 6.68 -1.78 -11.86
N GLU A 426 6.23 -2.12 -13.06
CA GLU A 426 6.02 -1.18 -14.16
C GLU A 426 4.55 -1.12 -14.54
N ILE A 427 4.06 0.07 -14.88
CA ILE A 427 2.71 0.29 -15.40
C ILE A 427 2.80 0.80 -16.83
N GLN A 428 2.14 0.10 -17.74
CA GLN A 428 2.13 0.44 -19.16
C GLN A 428 0.70 0.66 -19.66
N LYS A 429 0.50 1.72 -20.46
CA LYS A 429 -0.79 1.99 -21.12
C LYS A 429 -0.93 1.12 -22.36
N VAL A 430 -2.00 0.34 -22.39
CA VAL A 430 -2.23 -0.70 -23.41
C VAL A 430 -3.53 -0.45 -24.19
N GLU A 431 -3.86 -1.38 -25.07
CA GLU A 431 -5.07 -1.33 -25.88
C GLU A 431 -6.32 -1.54 -25.03
N LEU A 432 -7.39 -0.79 -25.33
CA LEU A 432 -8.66 -0.82 -24.57
C LEU A 432 -9.33 -2.20 -24.53
N ASN A 433 -8.97 -3.08 -25.46
CA ASN A 433 -9.46 -4.45 -25.56
C ASN A 433 -8.34 -5.49 -25.36
N ARG A 434 -7.24 -5.14 -24.69
CA ARG A 434 -6.18 -6.09 -24.33
C ARG A 434 -6.79 -7.22 -23.49
N ASN A 435 -6.70 -8.44 -24.01
CA ASN A 435 -7.16 -9.66 -23.34
C ASN A 435 -6.06 -10.71 -23.15
N TYR A 436 -4.92 -10.53 -23.82
CA TYR A 436 -3.81 -11.47 -23.87
C TYR A 436 -2.51 -10.79 -23.41
N ARG A 437 -1.52 -11.60 -23.02
CA ARG A 437 -0.22 -11.17 -22.52
C ARG A 437 0.50 -10.28 -23.54
N MET A 438 1.28 -9.35 -23.01
CA MET A 438 2.19 -8.49 -23.73
C MET A 438 3.49 -9.22 -24.05
N HIS A 439 3.94 -9.09 -25.29
CA HIS A 439 5.24 -9.58 -25.76
C HIS A 439 6.08 -8.46 -26.40
N THR A 440 5.51 -7.26 -26.51
CA THR A 440 6.17 -6.02 -26.93
C THR A 440 5.90 -4.96 -25.87
N LEU A 441 6.94 -4.18 -25.54
CA LEU A 441 6.81 -3.06 -24.59
C LEU A 441 5.86 -2.00 -25.14
N GLN A 442 5.01 -1.48 -24.26
CA GLN A 442 4.09 -0.38 -24.53
C GLN A 442 4.58 0.90 -23.86
N GLN A 443 3.77 1.95 -23.90
CA GLN A 443 4.10 3.22 -23.26
C GLN A 443 4.09 3.04 -21.75
N GLN A 444 5.26 3.15 -21.12
CA GLN A 444 5.38 3.24 -19.67
C GLN A 444 4.77 4.55 -19.20
N VAL A 445 3.85 4.48 -18.24
CA VAL A 445 3.18 5.65 -17.67
C VAL A 445 3.56 5.88 -16.21
N ALA A 446 4.00 4.83 -15.52
CA ALA A 446 4.50 4.92 -14.15
C ALA A 446 5.40 3.72 -13.83
N THR A 447 6.28 3.89 -12.85
CA THR A 447 7.21 2.88 -12.32
C THR A 447 7.33 3.05 -10.82
N SER A 448 7.54 1.95 -10.09
CA SER A 448 7.90 2.02 -8.68
C SER A 448 9.41 2.10 -8.50
N ILE A 449 9.85 2.56 -7.33
CA ILE A 449 11.21 2.28 -6.88
C ILE A 449 11.41 0.77 -6.69
N TYR A 450 12.67 0.31 -6.80
CA TYR A 450 13.06 -1.05 -6.46
C TYR A 450 13.83 -1.04 -5.15
N ILE A 451 13.30 -1.73 -4.15
CA ILE A 451 13.87 -1.76 -2.80
C ILE A 451 13.78 -3.16 -2.19
N ASN A 452 14.72 -3.48 -1.29
CA ASN A 452 14.74 -4.72 -0.50
C ASN A 452 13.76 -4.63 0.67
N SER A 453 12.48 -4.39 0.37
CA SER A 453 11.41 -4.23 1.36
C SER A 453 10.35 -5.31 1.21
N ARG A 454 9.67 -5.65 2.31
CA ARG A 454 8.54 -6.59 2.28
C ARG A 454 7.39 -6.04 1.42
N SER A 455 7.22 -4.73 1.43
CA SER A 455 6.15 -4.05 0.70
C SER A 455 6.67 -2.82 -0.04
N ILE A 456 6.10 -2.57 -1.22
CA ILE A 456 6.29 -1.37 -2.03
C ILE A 456 4.95 -0.71 -2.32
N PHE A 457 4.97 0.62 -2.45
CA PHE A 457 3.77 1.42 -2.65
C PHE A 457 4.02 2.46 -3.74
N LEU A 458 3.00 2.72 -4.57
CA LEU A 458 2.98 3.83 -5.51
C LEU A 458 1.61 4.50 -5.48
N ARG A 459 1.62 5.83 -5.38
CA ARG A 459 0.46 6.69 -5.67
C ARG A 459 0.74 7.42 -6.98
N THR A 460 -0.19 7.40 -7.92
CA THR A 460 -0.07 8.12 -9.18
C THR A 460 -1.44 8.46 -9.75
N ASP A 461 -1.55 9.58 -10.46
CA ASP A 461 -2.76 9.96 -11.18
C ASP A 461 -2.71 9.39 -12.61
N LEU A 462 -3.75 8.67 -13.00
CA LEU A 462 -3.87 8.05 -14.32
C LEU A 462 -5.11 8.57 -15.04
N LYS A 463 -4.97 8.82 -16.34
CA LYS A 463 -6.09 9.18 -17.22
C LYS A 463 -6.98 7.97 -17.51
N GLU A 464 -8.17 8.22 -18.04
CA GLU A 464 -9.06 7.14 -18.50
C GLU A 464 -8.34 6.23 -19.52
N GLY A 465 -8.39 4.92 -19.30
CA GLY A 465 -7.73 3.95 -20.17
C GLY A 465 -7.55 2.57 -19.55
N ARG A 466 -6.91 1.69 -20.32
CA ARG A 466 -6.54 0.34 -19.90
C ARG A 466 -5.03 0.24 -19.72
N TYR A 467 -4.62 -0.41 -18.64
CA TYR A 467 -3.24 -0.49 -18.22
C TYR A 467 -2.86 -1.93 -17.89
N VAL A 468 -1.56 -2.23 -17.99
CA VAL A 468 -0.98 -3.48 -17.49
C VAL A 468 0.07 -3.13 -16.43
N ILE A 469 -0.07 -3.73 -15.25
CA ILE A 469 0.94 -3.73 -14.19
C ILE A 469 1.74 -5.04 -14.23
N ILE A 470 3.07 -4.90 -14.21
CA ILE A 470 4.02 -6.01 -14.31
C ILE A 470 4.84 -6.04 -13.02
N PRO A 471 4.45 -6.85 -12.02
CA PRO A 471 5.22 -7.04 -10.79
C PRO A 471 6.47 -7.88 -11.03
N THR A 472 7.63 -7.40 -10.58
CA THR A 472 8.92 -8.04 -10.85
C THR A 472 9.82 -8.06 -9.61
N THR A 473 10.73 -9.02 -9.59
CA THR A 473 11.99 -8.91 -8.84
C THR A 473 12.98 -8.08 -9.64
N PHE A 474 13.98 -7.49 -9.00
CA PHE A 474 15.02 -6.72 -9.69
C PHE A 474 15.78 -7.61 -10.68
N ASP A 475 16.41 -8.67 -10.18
CA ASP A 475 17.09 -9.66 -11.01
C ASP A 475 16.16 -10.81 -11.45
N PRO A 476 16.40 -11.41 -12.62
CA PRO A 476 15.65 -12.58 -13.09
C PRO A 476 15.98 -13.84 -12.27
N GLY A 477 15.08 -14.84 -12.33
CA GLY A 477 15.30 -16.14 -11.70
C GLY A 477 14.96 -16.24 -10.22
N HIS A 478 14.69 -15.12 -9.54
CA HIS A 478 14.22 -15.13 -8.16
C HIS A 478 12.77 -15.60 -8.06
N LEU A 479 12.51 -16.44 -7.06
CA LEU A 479 11.20 -17.05 -6.81
C LEU A 479 10.55 -16.44 -5.58
N GLY A 480 9.24 -16.31 -5.60
CA GLY A 480 8.48 -15.84 -4.45
C GLY A 480 7.00 -15.63 -4.77
N GLU A 481 6.17 -15.67 -3.74
CA GLU A 481 4.76 -15.29 -3.83
C GLU A 481 4.61 -13.80 -3.51
N PHE A 482 3.65 -13.14 -4.15
CA PHE A 482 3.30 -11.74 -3.87
C PHE A 482 1.80 -11.50 -3.83
N LEU A 483 1.41 -10.44 -3.14
CA LEU A 483 0.06 -9.91 -3.06
C LEU A 483 0.07 -8.54 -3.73
N LEU A 484 -0.68 -8.39 -4.81
CA LEU A 484 -0.92 -7.12 -5.49
C LEU A 484 -2.28 -6.59 -5.05
N ARG A 485 -2.32 -5.34 -4.57
CA ARG A 485 -3.52 -4.59 -4.24
C ARG A 485 -3.57 -3.32 -5.08
N VAL A 486 -4.69 -3.10 -5.77
CA VAL A 486 -4.94 -1.92 -6.60
C VAL A 486 -6.17 -1.21 -6.06
N PHE A 487 -6.07 0.09 -5.84
CA PHE A 487 -7.15 0.92 -5.30
C PHE A 487 -7.50 2.04 -6.27
N THR A 488 -8.78 2.12 -6.63
CA THR A 488 -9.36 3.10 -7.54
C THR A 488 -10.66 3.66 -6.97
N ASP A 489 -11.19 4.74 -7.54
CA ASP A 489 -12.45 5.31 -7.07
C ASP A 489 -13.68 4.48 -7.50
N VAL A 490 -13.54 3.69 -8.56
CA VAL A 490 -14.58 2.81 -9.13
C VAL A 490 -13.94 1.47 -9.52
N PRO A 491 -14.72 0.37 -9.67
CA PRO A 491 -14.13 -0.96 -9.89
C PRO A 491 -13.23 -1.00 -11.14
N ALA A 492 -11.98 -1.44 -10.97
CA ALA A 492 -10.94 -1.41 -12.00
C ALA A 492 -10.89 -2.67 -12.90
N ASP A 493 -11.80 -3.63 -12.72
CA ASP A 493 -11.85 -4.90 -13.48
C ASP A 493 -10.49 -5.64 -13.57
N CYS A 494 -9.72 -5.59 -12.48
CA CYS A 494 -8.36 -6.11 -12.45
C CYS A 494 -8.32 -7.65 -12.58
N ARG A 495 -7.44 -8.18 -13.44
CA ARG A 495 -7.24 -9.62 -13.63
C ARG A 495 -5.89 -9.95 -14.24
N GLU A 496 -5.42 -11.18 -14.05
CA GLU A 496 -4.20 -11.67 -14.71
C GLU A 496 -4.42 -11.92 -16.22
N LEU A 497 -3.42 -11.58 -17.02
CA LEU A 497 -3.28 -11.99 -18.42
C LEU A 497 -2.49 -13.30 -18.46
N THR A 498 -3.20 -14.41 -18.69
CA THR A 498 -2.62 -15.77 -18.67
C THR A 498 -2.38 -16.37 -20.05
N LEU A 499 -3.13 -15.94 -21.05
CA LEU A 499 -3.04 -16.41 -22.44
C LEU A 499 -2.17 -15.47 -23.29
N ASP A 500 -1.28 -16.03 -24.10
CA ASP A 500 -0.41 -15.27 -25.02
C ASP A 500 -1.13 -14.83 -26.31
N GLU A 501 -2.11 -15.62 -26.75
CA GLU A 501 -2.89 -15.38 -27.97
C GLU A 501 -4.28 -16.05 -27.85
N PRO A 502 -5.23 -15.79 -28.77
CA PRO A 502 -6.52 -16.46 -28.80
C PRO A 502 -6.37 -17.98 -28.80
N ALA A 503 -7.04 -18.66 -27.86
CA ALA A 503 -6.99 -20.11 -27.77
C ALA A 503 -7.59 -20.79 -29.02
N ARG A 504 -6.95 -21.86 -29.49
CA ARG A 504 -7.52 -22.74 -30.50
C ARG A 504 -8.61 -23.58 -29.84
N THR A 505 -9.83 -23.46 -30.34
CA THR A 505 -11.00 -24.24 -29.89
C THR A 505 -11.44 -25.20 -30.99
N CYS A 506 -12.31 -26.16 -30.67
CA CYS A 506 -12.90 -27.06 -31.67
C CYS A 506 -13.64 -26.30 -32.79
N TRP A 507 -14.11 -25.07 -32.52
CA TRP A 507 -14.75 -24.18 -33.50
C TRP A 507 -13.75 -23.44 -34.38
N SER A 508 -12.45 -23.41 -34.05
CA SER A 508 -11.43 -22.74 -34.87
C SER A 508 -11.29 -23.33 -36.27
N GLY A 509 -11.59 -24.64 -36.43
CA GLY A 509 -11.60 -25.30 -37.74
C GLY A 509 -12.76 -24.86 -38.63
N MET A 510 -13.93 -24.57 -38.06
CA MET A 510 -15.13 -24.17 -38.82
C MET A 510 -15.25 -22.65 -39.01
N CYS A 511 -14.90 -21.87 -37.98
CA CYS A 511 -15.06 -20.42 -37.97
C CYS A 511 -13.76 -19.67 -38.35
N GLY A 512 -12.69 -20.39 -38.69
CA GLY A 512 -11.36 -19.85 -38.94
C GLY A 512 -10.62 -19.42 -37.67
N TYR A 513 -9.28 -19.40 -37.75
CA TYR A 513 -8.37 -18.94 -36.69
C TYR A 513 -7.67 -17.63 -37.13
N PRO A 514 -7.40 -16.68 -36.22
CA PRO A 514 -6.66 -15.47 -36.57
C PRO A 514 -5.33 -15.78 -37.25
N GLN A 515 -5.02 -15.03 -38.31
CA GLN A 515 -3.79 -15.17 -39.09
C GLN A 515 -2.89 -13.94 -38.96
N VAL A 516 -3.48 -12.79 -38.60
CA VAL A 516 -2.78 -11.52 -38.42
C VAL A 516 -3.27 -10.89 -37.12
N VAL A 517 -2.37 -10.24 -36.39
CA VAL A 517 -2.70 -9.34 -35.30
C VAL A 517 -2.42 -7.91 -35.75
N SER A 518 -3.32 -6.98 -35.46
CA SER A 518 -3.15 -5.56 -35.79
C SER A 518 -3.45 -4.69 -34.58
N GLN A 519 -2.49 -3.83 -34.20
CA GLN A 519 -2.69 -2.76 -33.23
C GLN A 519 -2.86 -1.45 -33.98
N VAL A 520 -3.96 -0.78 -33.69
CA VAL A 520 -4.28 0.55 -34.21
C VAL A 520 -4.16 1.53 -33.08
N HIS A 521 -3.25 2.49 -33.19
CA HIS A 521 -3.09 3.61 -32.27
C HIS A 521 -3.62 4.86 -32.94
N VAL A 522 -4.75 5.37 -32.46
CA VAL A 522 -5.32 6.64 -32.89
C VAL A 522 -4.76 7.72 -31.97
N LEU A 523 -3.97 8.63 -32.53
CA LEU A 523 -3.25 9.65 -31.79
C LEU A 523 -4.14 10.87 -31.56
N ALA A 524 -4.60 11.49 -32.65
CA ALA A 524 -5.36 12.73 -32.62
C ALA A 524 -6.17 12.92 -33.90
N ALA A 525 -7.10 13.88 -33.89
CA ALA A 525 -7.70 14.43 -35.09
C ALA A 525 -7.56 15.96 -35.11
N ALA A 526 -7.68 16.57 -36.29
CA ALA A 526 -7.59 18.01 -36.47
C ALA A 526 -8.53 18.50 -37.56
N GLY A 527 -9.03 19.74 -37.43
CA GLY A 527 -9.92 20.35 -38.41
C GLY A 527 -11.32 19.74 -38.46
N LEU A 528 -11.77 19.15 -37.34
CA LEU A 528 -13.12 18.62 -37.23
C LEU A 528 -14.14 19.75 -37.32
N LYS A 529 -15.31 19.45 -37.89
CA LYS A 529 -16.38 20.43 -38.07
C LYS A 529 -16.92 20.87 -36.70
N ASN A 530 -17.04 22.20 -36.52
CA ASN A 530 -17.72 22.78 -35.37
C ASN A 530 -19.21 22.42 -35.40
N GLN A 531 -19.76 21.94 -34.29
CA GLN A 531 -21.16 21.54 -34.22
C GLN A 531 -21.88 22.00 -32.95
N ASP A 532 -21.16 22.40 -31.90
CA ASP A 532 -21.78 22.86 -30.66
C ASP A 532 -22.04 24.37 -30.69
N SER A 533 -23.17 24.78 -30.09
CA SER A 533 -23.57 26.19 -29.99
C SER A 533 -22.58 27.08 -29.23
N GLN A 534 -21.66 26.48 -28.46
CA GLN A 534 -20.59 27.16 -27.73
C GLN A 534 -19.22 27.14 -28.42
N GLY A 535 -19.13 26.61 -29.65
CA GLY A 535 -17.94 26.75 -30.49
C GLY A 535 -16.99 25.53 -30.58
N GLY A 536 -17.42 24.35 -30.14
CA GLY A 536 -16.62 23.11 -30.19
C GLY A 536 -17.34 21.89 -30.78
N ALA A 537 -16.79 20.72 -30.50
CA ALA A 537 -17.41 19.42 -30.70
C ALA A 537 -16.98 18.53 -29.52
N ASP A 538 -17.73 17.47 -29.26
CA ASP A 538 -17.42 16.42 -28.28
C ASP A 538 -16.98 15.11 -29.00
N PRO A 539 -15.83 15.09 -29.70
CA PRO A 539 -15.47 13.97 -30.55
C PRO A 539 -15.02 12.72 -29.77
N TYR A 540 -15.33 11.55 -30.31
CA TYR A 540 -14.80 10.25 -29.91
C TYR A 540 -14.55 9.37 -31.13
N VAL A 541 -13.74 8.31 -30.97
CA VAL A 541 -13.44 7.38 -32.06
C VAL A 541 -13.99 5.98 -31.81
N ILE A 542 -14.43 5.33 -32.89
CA ILE A 542 -14.74 3.91 -32.92
C ILE A 542 -13.79 3.21 -33.89
N ILE A 543 -12.99 2.27 -33.40
CA ILE A 543 -12.17 1.40 -34.25
C ILE A 543 -12.91 0.08 -34.45
N LYS A 544 -13.22 -0.28 -35.69
CA LYS A 544 -13.98 -1.47 -36.08
C LYS A 544 -13.13 -2.42 -36.91
N CYS A 545 -13.14 -3.70 -36.56
CA CYS A 545 -12.51 -4.75 -37.36
C CYS A 545 -13.26 -6.08 -37.17
N GLU A 546 -13.66 -6.71 -38.28
CA GLU A 546 -14.32 -8.03 -38.29
C GLU A 546 -15.51 -8.17 -37.32
N GLY A 547 -16.32 -7.11 -37.19
CA GLY A 547 -17.49 -7.07 -36.30
C GLY A 547 -17.16 -6.69 -34.85
N ASN A 548 -15.89 -6.70 -34.44
CA ASN A 548 -15.44 -6.16 -33.17
C ASN A 548 -15.31 -4.65 -33.25
N LYS A 549 -15.58 -3.95 -32.14
CA LYS A 549 -15.42 -2.51 -32.04
C LYS A 549 -14.83 -2.12 -30.68
N ILE A 550 -13.98 -1.10 -30.69
CA ILE A 550 -13.59 -0.36 -29.48
C ILE A 550 -14.03 1.09 -29.62
N ARG A 551 -14.34 1.74 -28.50
CA ARG A 551 -14.76 3.14 -28.44
C ARG A 551 -13.82 3.88 -27.49
N SER A 552 -13.31 5.03 -27.90
CA SER A 552 -12.54 5.91 -27.01
C SER A 552 -13.43 6.67 -26.03
N PRO A 553 -12.85 7.24 -24.97
CA PRO A 553 -13.46 8.33 -24.23
C PRO A 553 -13.84 9.51 -25.15
N VAL A 554 -14.80 10.30 -24.71
CA VAL A 554 -15.23 11.54 -25.38
C VAL A 554 -14.29 12.67 -24.99
N GLN A 555 -13.73 13.37 -25.98
CA GLN A 555 -12.94 14.58 -25.77
C GLN A 555 -13.87 15.78 -25.84
N LYS A 556 -13.92 16.60 -24.79
CA LYS A 556 -14.95 17.64 -24.68
C LYS A 556 -14.55 18.96 -25.35
N ASN A 557 -15.50 19.61 -26.01
CA ASN A 557 -15.42 20.96 -26.54
C ASN A 557 -14.12 21.26 -27.34
N THR A 558 -13.79 20.39 -28.31
CA THR A 558 -12.58 20.51 -29.13
C THR A 558 -12.80 20.05 -30.58
N GLN A 559 -12.16 20.75 -31.52
CA GLN A 559 -12.06 20.34 -32.93
C GLN A 559 -10.71 19.71 -33.28
N ALA A 560 -9.81 19.66 -32.31
CA ALA A 560 -8.49 19.07 -32.41
C ALA A 560 -8.25 18.10 -31.24
N PRO A 561 -9.03 17.01 -31.13
CA PRO A 561 -8.94 16.08 -30.01
C PRO A 561 -7.64 15.27 -30.04
N GLU A 562 -7.05 15.07 -28.86
CA GLU A 562 -6.02 14.06 -28.61
C GLU A 562 -6.69 12.81 -28.02
N PHE A 563 -6.77 11.74 -28.81
CA PHE A 563 -7.44 10.51 -28.37
C PHE A 563 -6.48 9.59 -27.60
N ASP A 564 -5.24 9.49 -28.07
CA ASP A 564 -4.21 8.59 -27.55
C ASP A 564 -4.75 7.21 -27.12
N VAL A 565 -5.45 6.55 -28.05
CA VAL A 565 -6.19 5.31 -27.80
C VAL A 565 -5.68 4.20 -28.71
N LYS A 566 -5.51 3.01 -28.14
CA LYS A 566 -5.07 1.84 -28.88
C LYS A 566 -6.14 0.74 -28.88
N GLY A 567 -6.26 0.02 -30.00
CA GLY A 567 -7.06 -1.19 -30.14
C GLY A 567 -6.25 -2.33 -30.73
N LEU A 568 -6.42 -3.54 -30.22
CA LEU A 568 -5.74 -4.75 -30.66
C LEU A 568 -6.74 -5.72 -31.30
N PHE A 569 -6.50 -6.13 -32.54
CA PHE A 569 -7.42 -6.99 -33.29
C PHE A 569 -6.71 -8.23 -33.84
N TYR A 570 -7.20 -9.40 -33.45
CA TYR A 570 -6.78 -10.69 -34.00
C TYR A 570 -7.69 -11.05 -35.18
N ARG A 571 -7.15 -10.93 -36.39
CA ARG A 571 -7.87 -10.88 -37.67
C ARG A 571 -7.78 -12.22 -38.39
N LYS A 572 -8.93 -12.74 -38.83
CA LYS A 572 -9.05 -13.95 -39.65
C LYS A 572 -8.99 -13.65 -41.15
N LYS A 573 -9.40 -12.44 -41.54
CA LYS A 573 -9.54 -11.95 -42.91
C LYS A 573 -8.65 -10.71 -43.06
N ALA A 574 -7.35 -10.93 -43.27
CA ALA A 574 -6.37 -9.84 -43.43
C ALA A 574 -6.71 -8.85 -44.57
N GLY A 575 -7.46 -9.28 -45.59
CA GLY A 575 -7.94 -8.40 -46.66
C GLY A 575 -9.11 -7.48 -46.27
N GLN A 576 -9.78 -7.69 -45.13
CA GLN A 576 -10.83 -6.79 -44.66
C GLN A 576 -10.21 -5.58 -43.93
N PRO A 577 -10.53 -4.33 -44.32
CA PRO A 577 -9.92 -3.16 -43.73
C PRO A 577 -10.38 -2.94 -42.28
N ILE A 578 -9.50 -2.34 -41.47
CA ILE A 578 -9.83 -1.79 -40.15
C ILE A 578 -10.39 -0.39 -40.37
N ILE A 579 -11.59 -0.14 -39.86
CA ILE A 579 -12.27 1.15 -40.04
C ILE A 579 -12.14 1.97 -38.76
N VAL A 580 -11.57 3.16 -38.85
CA VAL A 580 -11.55 4.14 -37.76
C VAL A 580 -12.59 5.21 -38.08
N GLN A 581 -13.58 5.37 -37.22
CA GLN A 581 -14.66 6.34 -37.36
C GLN A 581 -14.54 7.42 -36.29
N VAL A 582 -14.74 8.67 -36.67
CA VAL A 582 -14.85 9.80 -35.75
C VAL A 582 -16.31 10.20 -35.65
N TRP A 583 -16.79 10.38 -34.43
CA TRP A 583 -18.16 10.74 -34.10
C TRP A 583 -18.16 11.93 -33.16
N ASN A 584 -19.19 12.76 -33.23
CA ASN A 584 -19.49 13.79 -32.24
C ASN A 584 -20.55 13.26 -31.28
N HIS A 585 -20.32 13.36 -29.98
CA HIS A 585 -21.31 12.98 -28.98
C HIS A 585 -22.35 14.08 -28.80
N ASN A 586 -23.64 13.72 -28.84
CA ASN A 586 -24.75 14.66 -28.63
C ASN A 586 -25.80 14.05 -27.70
N ILE A 587 -26.58 14.90 -27.02
CA ILE A 587 -27.62 14.47 -26.06
C ILE A 587 -28.68 13.57 -26.71
N ILE A 588 -29.09 13.87 -27.95
CA ILE A 588 -30.19 13.17 -28.64
C ILE A 588 -29.67 12.02 -29.51
N SER A 589 -28.70 12.30 -30.38
CA SER A 589 -28.10 11.30 -31.26
C SER A 589 -26.72 11.76 -31.69
N ASP A 590 -25.74 10.88 -31.52
CA ASP A 590 -24.38 11.11 -31.97
C ASP A 590 -24.32 11.32 -33.50
N GLU A 591 -23.45 12.23 -33.92
CA GLU A 591 -23.26 12.59 -35.33
C GLU A 591 -21.97 12.01 -35.90
N PHE A 592 -22.02 11.56 -37.15
CA PHE A 592 -20.85 11.01 -37.83
C PHE A 592 -20.00 12.14 -38.41
N LEU A 593 -18.72 12.21 -38.02
CA LEU A 593 -17.78 13.22 -38.50
C LEU A 593 -16.90 12.73 -39.67
N GLY A 594 -16.73 11.42 -39.81
CA GLY A 594 -15.99 10.82 -40.92
C GLY A 594 -15.31 9.51 -40.54
N GLN A 595 -14.69 8.86 -41.52
CA GLN A 595 -13.93 7.63 -41.28
C GLN A 595 -12.71 7.51 -42.19
N VAL A 596 -11.80 6.62 -41.80
CA VAL A 596 -10.69 6.13 -42.62
C VAL A 596 -10.66 4.61 -42.60
N ALA A 597 -10.22 4.01 -43.71
CA ALA A 597 -10.03 2.57 -43.84
C ALA A 597 -8.54 2.26 -43.90
N LEU A 598 -8.09 1.36 -43.05
CA LEU A 598 -6.70 0.91 -42.95
C LEU A 598 -6.61 -0.54 -43.45
N THR A 599 -5.70 -0.82 -44.38
CA THR A 599 -5.46 -2.16 -44.93
C THR A 599 -4.97 -3.13 -43.85
N GLY A 600 -4.01 -2.68 -43.03
CA GLY A 600 -3.36 -3.51 -42.03
C GLY A 600 -2.57 -4.66 -42.65
N ASP A 601 -1.87 -4.38 -43.74
CA ASP A 601 -0.92 -5.31 -44.35
C ASP A 601 0.27 -5.50 -43.39
N PRO A 602 0.67 -6.73 -43.05
CA PRO A 602 1.89 -6.97 -42.27
C PRO A 602 3.17 -6.41 -42.90
N ASP A 603 3.19 -6.23 -44.22
CA ASP A 603 4.34 -5.68 -44.95
C ASP A 603 4.37 -4.14 -44.96
N ASP A 604 3.29 -3.49 -44.50
CA ASP A 604 3.24 -2.03 -44.38
C ASP A 604 4.21 -1.55 -43.28
N ARG A 605 5.13 -0.65 -43.65
CA ARG A 605 6.09 -0.06 -42.71
C ARG A 605 5.37 0.69 -41.59
N LEU A 606 5.88 0.50 -40.37
CA LEU A 606 5.58 1.24 -39.14
C LEU A 606 5.75 2.76 -39.33
N SER A 607 4.78 3.40 -39.96
CA SER A 607 4.78 4.84 -40.16
C SER A 607 3.47 5.41 -39.63
N GLN A 608 3.60 6.47 -38.85
CA GLN A 608 2.47 7.30 -38.48
C GLN A 608 1.93 7.96 -39.75
N GLN A 609 0.62 7.90 -39.94
CA GLN A 609 -0.07 8.43 -41.11
C GLN A 609 -1.11 9.46 -40.66
N THR A 610 -1.17 10.58 -41.37
CA THR A 610 -2.26 11.54 -41.25
C THR A 610 -3.18 11.38 -42.45
N LEU A 611 -4.40 10.90 -42.22
CA LEU A 611 -5.35 10.56 -43.26
C LEU A 611 -6.53 11.53 -43.24
N GLN A 612 -7.00 11.94 -44.42
CA GLN A 612 -8.20 12.78 -44.53
C GLN A 612 -9.46 11.95 -44.28
N LEU A 613 -10.38 12.49 -43.49
CA LEU A 613 -11.65 11.84 -43.19
C LEU A 613 -12.54 11.76 -44.45
N GLN A 614 -13.24 10.63 -44.60
CA GLN A 614 -14.13 10.37 -45.74
C GLN A 614 -15.53 9.97 -45.29
N ASP A 615 -16.50 10.07 -46.20
CA ASP A 615 -17.88 9.64 -45.94
C ASP A 615 -18.01 8.12 -46.03
N LYS A 616 -19.16 7.59 -45.61
CA LYS A 616 -19.49 6.17 -45.75
C LYS A 616 -19.53 5.78 -47.22
N GLY A 617 -18.53 5.00 -47.67
CA GLY A 617 -18.53 4.35 -48.99
C GLY A 617 -17.61 4.94 -50.07
N ASN A 618 -16.42 5.47 -49.73
CA ASN A 618 -15.38 5.92 -50.68
C ASN A 618 -15.83 6.98 -51.71
N LYS A 619 -16.96 7.67 -51.51
CA LYS A 619 -17.37 8.80 -52.35
C LYS A 619 -16.56 10.04 -51.97
N LYS A 620 -16.07 10.78 -52.98
CA LYS A 620 -15.32 12.04 -52.77
C LYS A 620 -16.10 13.01 -51.87
N SER A 621 -15.33 13.66 -51.00
CA SER A 621 -15.67 14.52 -49.87
C SER A 621 -16.57 15.72 -50.18
N ASN A 622 -17.89 15.52 -50.25
CA ASN A 622 -18.82 16.64 -50.20
C ASN A 622 -19.21 16.92 -48.73
N GLY A 623 -18.40 17.72 -48.03
CA GLY A 623 -18.77 18.34 -46.75
C GLY A 623 -18.17 17.76 -45.45
N ILE A 624 -17.33 16.71 -45.53
CA ILE A 624 -16.55 16.22 -44.38
C ILE A 624 -15.22 16.97 -44.33
N SER A 625 -14.92 17.56 -43.17
CA SER A 625 -13.66 18.27 -42.89
C SER A 625 -12.89 17.57 -41.78
N GLY A 626 -11.58 17.55 -41.91
CA GLY A 626 -10.67 17.12 -40.87
C GLY A 626 -9.82 15.91 -41.26
N SER A 627 -8.79 15.69 -40.46
CA SER A 627 -7.81 14.63 -40.63
C SER A 627 -7.61 13.88 -39.33
N ILE A 628 -7.16 12.64 -39.42
CA ILE A 628 -6.87 11.77 -38.28
C ILE A 628 -5.44 11.24 -38.37
N ALA A 629 -4.70 11.35 -37.27
CA ALA A 629 -3.37 10.81 -37.11
C ALA A 629 -3.45 9.42 -36.49
N VAL A 630 -2.98 8.41 -37.21
CA VAL A 630 -3.03 7.01 -36.78
C VAL A 630 -1.67 6.33 -36.99
N ARG A 631 -1.37 5.34 -36.15
CA ARG A 631 -0.27 4.41 -36.34
C ARG A 631 -0.84 3.00 -36.35
N LEU A 632 -0.40 2.21 -37.32
CA LEU A 632 -0.85 0.83 -37.51
C LEU A 632 0.36 -0.08 -37.48
N LEU A 633 0.30 -1.10 -36.64
CA LEU A 633 1.26 -2.19 -36.60
C LEU A 633 0.48 -3.48 -36.85
N SER A 634 0.90 -4.27 -37.85
CA SER A 634 0.33 -5.59 -38.12
C SER A 634 1.44 -6.65 -38.16
N SER A 635 1.14 -7.86 -37.70
CA SER A 635 2.07 -8.98 -37.74
C SER A 635 1.36 -10.29 -38.02
N SER A 636 2.00 -11.17 -38.80
CA SER A 636 1.58 -12.56 -38.99
C SER A 636 1.88 -13.44 -37.78
N LYS A 637 2.78 -13.00 -36.89
CA LYS A 637 3.00 -13.65 -35.59
C LYS A 637 2.09 -13.01 -34.56
N LEU A 638 1.09 -13.75 -34.08
CA LEU A 638 -0.01 -13.23 -33.25
C LEU A 638 0.44 -12.62 -31.90
N THR A 639 1.64 -12.95 -31.44
CA THR A 639 2.24 -12.37 -30.24
C THR A 639 3.03 -11.09 -30.50
N ASN A 640 3.37 -10.75 -31.76
CA ASN A 640 4.35 -9.71 -32.10
C ASN A 640 3.72 -8.30 -32.26
N VAL A 641 2.92 -7.82 -31.29
CA VAL A 641 2.28 -6.49 -31.32
C VAL A 641 2.08 -5.87 -29.93
#